data_AF-A0AAV6KVH6-F1
#
_entry.id   AF-A0AAV6KVH6-F1
#
_cell.length_a   1.000
_cell.length_b   1.000
_cell.length_c   1.000
_cell.angle_alpha   90.00
_cell.angle_beta   90.00
_cell.angle_gamma   90.00
#
_symmetry.space_group_name_H-M   'P 1'
#
loop_
_entity.id
_entity.type
_entity.pdbx_description
1 polymer ?
#
loop_
_entity_poly.entity_id
_entity_poly.type
_entity_poly.pdbx_seq_one_letter_code
_entity_poly.pdbx_strand_id
1 'polypeptide(L)'
;MDPDIEEQLLTDVKGREGVPGKEKLKDRLWSEAKKMWVVAGPAIFTKMSTFGTNVISQAFVGHIGATELAAFSIVSTVFLRFAMGILLGMSSAVATLCGQAYGANQYDMLGVYLQRSWIVLFTCSLFLVPVFCLTSPILKALGQDEAIAEVAGVIALWFIPVLFSFVPSFTCQQFLQIQSKNMIISYLAFFSISIHVLLSWLLVVRYKLGIPGAMMSTILAYWIPNLGQLSFVICGGCRETWKGFSFLAFKDLWPIVKLSLSSGAMLCLELWYNTVLILLTGYLENAEVAIDALSICLNISGWEMMISLGFLAAASVRVSNELGRGDSKAAKFSIVNIVLTSLAIGFVLFIFFLFFRGHLAYLFTDSSEVVAAVADLSPLLACSILMNSVQPVLSGVAVGAGWQSIVAYVNIACYYLVGVPVGAVLGYVFDLQVKGVWIGMLFGTFVQTIVLIIITCKTDWDQQVPRVDCTMFGALEVFRNGQSEVPTSGQRSERMVLAIPPSAPGCSLIAPEAHYIIIENPSAHGGARKFAPTDNEGPRQKRQKGVRLPKIGFSAEEWLTPLGRDYLFEPTGPGFDVPLHIHEPTVEEMSRRNILRPTIPTKSSNPGRSRSADQQQQQREKKQKLSEDVPPPSYWGEAVVSACD
;
A
#
# COMPACT_ATOMS: atom_id res chain seq x y z
N MET A 1 65.82 6.52 -5.18
CA MET A 1 64.68 6.95 -4.36
C MET A 1 65.24 7.34 -3.01
N ASP A 2 64.83 8.51 -2.52
CA ASP A 2 65.38 9.16 -1.33
C ASP A 2 64.91 8.41 -0.06
N PRO A 3 65.81 8.00 0.87
CA PRO A 3 65.43 7.25 2.07
C PRO A 3 64.42 8.00 2.95
N ASP A 4 64.47 9.33 2.93
CA ASP A 4 63.57 10.20 3.71
C ASP A 4 62.12 10.17 3.18
N ILE A 5 61.94 9.88 1.88
CA ILE A 5 60.61 9.74 1.26
C ILE A 5 59.98 8.41 1.66
N GLU A 6 60.78 7.35 1.79
CA GLU A 6 60.31 6.04 2.22
C GLU A 6 59.92 6.06 3.71
N GLU A 7 60.68 6.77 4.55
CA GLU A 7 60.35 6.96 5.97
C GLU A 7 59.12 7.88 6.17
N GLN A 8 58.95 8.92 5.34
CA GLN A 8 57.72 9.72 5.29
C GLN A 8 56.51 8.92 4.81
N LEU A 9 56.65 8.08 3.79
CA LEU A 9 55.57 7.20 3.33
C LEU A 9 55.21 6.14 4.38
N LEU A 10 56.19 5.59 5.09
CA LEU A 10 55.96 4.62 6.17
C LEU A 10 55.34 5.25 7.42
N THR A 11 55.65 6.51 7.73
CA THR A 11 54.97 7.27 8.80
C THR A 11 53.57 7.72 8.41
N ASP A 12 53.33 8.06 7.14
CA ASP A 12 52.00 8.41 6.64
C ASP A 12 51.09 7.16 6.49
N VAL A 13 51.66 6.00 6.18
CA VAL A 13 50.99 4.70 6.20
C VAL A 13 50.71 4.24 7.63
N LYS A 14 51.65 4.38 8.58
CA LYS A 14 51.40 4.11 10.00
C LYS A 14 50.44 5.10 10.66
N GLY A 15 50.36 6.34 10.17
CA GLY A 15 49.34 7.33 10.56
C GLY A 15 47.94 7.01 10.03
N ARG A 16 47.84 6.26 8.92
CA ARG A 16 46.58 5.75 8.35
C ARG A 16 46.16 4.37 8.88
N GLU A 17 47.08 3.62 9.49
CA GLU A 17 46.80 2.42 10.28
C GLU A 17 46.44 2.74 11.75
N GLY A 18 45.89 3.93 11.99
CA GLY A 18 45.09 4.15 13.19
C GLY A 18 43.93 3.15 13.18
N VAL A 19 44.00 2.14 14.06
CA VAL A 19 42.88 1.28 14.47
C VAL A 19 41.60 2.11 14.37
N PRO A 20 40.60 1.73 13.55
CA PRO A 20 39.40 2.54 13.37
C PRO A 20 38.84 2.77 14.77
N GLY A 21 38.96 4.02 15.24
CA GLY A 21 38.52 4.41 16.56
C GLY A 21 37.09 3.93 16.67
N LYS A 22 36.81 3.04 17.63
CA LYS A 22 35.45 2.60 17.92
C LYS A 22 34.64 3.88 18.17
N GLU A 23 33.93 4.36 17.16
CA GLU A 23 32.95 5.44 17.34
C GLU A 23 32.14 5.06 18.57
N LYS A 24 32.05 5.98 19.53
CA LYS A 24 31.35 5.67 20.78
C LYS A 24 29.93 5.25 20.40
N LEU A 25 29.42 4.19 21.04
CA LEU A 25 28.07 3.68 20.75
C LEU A 25 27.02 4.79 20.76
N LYS A 26 27.18 5.78 21.65
CA LYS A 26 26.36 6.99 21.72
C LYS A 26 26.35 7.79 20.42
N ASP A 27 27.49 8.01 19.79
CA ASP A 27 27.62 8.80 18.57
C ASP A 27 26.99 8.06 17.39
N ARG A 28 27.15 6.74 17.33
CA ARG A 28 26.49 5.87 16.34
C ARG A 28 24.98 5.85 16.50
N LEU A 29 24.48 5.70 17.73
CA LEU A 29 23.06 5.75 18.04
C LEU A 29 22.45 7.11 17.67
N TRP A 30 23.15 8.20 18.01
CA TRP A 30 22.70 9.56 17.69
C TRP A 30 22.66 9.81 16.17
N SER A 31 23.71 9.40 15.45
CA SER A 31 23.77 9.50 14.00
C SER A 31 22.64 8.74 13.32
N GLU A 32 22.36 7.52 13.77
CA GLU A 32 21.27 6.71 13.22
C GLU A 32 19.89 7.26 13.59
N ALA A 33 19.71 7.71 14.83
CA ALA A 33 18.47 8.35 15.27
C ALA A 33 18.17 9.60 14.44
N LYS A 34 19.18 10.42 14.14
CA LYS A 34 19.02 11.61 13.28
C LYS A 34 18.55 11.22 11.88
N LYS A 35 19.18 10.21 11.25
CA LYS A 35 18.77 9.73 9.92
C LYS A 35 17.34 9.17 9.91
N MET A 36 16.97 8.41 10.94
CA MET A 36 15.61 7.92 11.12
C MET A 36 14.61 9.07 11.25
N TRP A 37 14.86 10.05 12.12
CA TRP A 37 13.93 11.16 12.36
C TRP A 37 13.75 12.10 11.18
N VAL A 38 14.78 12.22 10.32
CA VAL A 38 14.67 12.93 9.02
C VAL A 38 13.58 12.32 8.13
N VAL A 39 13.27 11.03 8.28
CA VAL A 39 12.20 10.35 7.55
C VAL A 39 10.92 10.25 8.40
N ALA A 40 11.03 9.76 9.63
CA ALA A 40 9.90 9.47 10.50
C ALA A 40 9.07 10.74 10.80
N GLY A 41 9.69 11.83 11.25
CA GLY A 41 8.97 13.04 11.66
C GLY A 41 8.09 13.62 10.54
N PRO A 42 8.67 13.92 9.36
CA PRO A 42 7.91 14.33 8.18
C PRO A 42 6.82 13.35 7.76
N ALA A 43 7.09 12.05 7.79
CA ALA A 43 6.11 11.02 7.44
C ALA A 43 4.93 11.02 8.42
N ILE A 44 5.18 11.06 9.72
CA ILE A 44 4.14 11.17 10.76
C ILE A 44 3.26 12.39 10.50
N PHE A 45 3.88 13.56 10.29
CA PHE A 45 3.16 14.79 10.03
C PHE A 45 2.26 14.69 8.78
N THR A 46 2.79 14.13 7.69
CA THR A 46 2.01 13.94 6.47
C THR A 46 0.86 12.95 6.67
N LYS A 47 1.07 11.83 7.38
CA LYS A 47 0.01 10.86 7.68
C LYS A 47 -1.08 11.48 8.56
N MET A 48 -0.69 12.23 9.59
CA MET A 48 -1.62 13.00 10.43
C MET A 48 -2.40 14.04 9.63
N SER A 49 -1.74 14.76 8.71
CA SER A 49 -2.41 15.73 7.84
C SER A 49 -3.46 15.07 6.95
N THR A 50 -3.12 13.95 6.31
CA THR A 50 -4.07 13.20 5.47
C THR A 50 -5.24 12.63 6.27
N PHE A 51 -4.99 12.12 7.48
CA PHE A 51 -6.05 11.68 8.38
C PHE A 51 -6.95 12.86 8.79
N GLY A 52 -6.35 14.00 9.13
CA GLY A 52 -7.04 15.25 9.44
C GLY A 52 -7.93 15.75 8.30
N THR A 53 -7.49 15.65 7.04
CA THR A 53 -8.33 15.97 5.87
C THR A 53 -9.63 15.16 5.85
N ASN A 54 -9.58 13.87 6.16
CA ASN A 54 -10.79 13.04 6.23
C ASN A 54 -11.70 13.47 7.38
N VAL A 55 -11.14 13.75 8.56
CA VAL A 55 -11.89 14.22 9.74
C VAL A 55 -12.58 15.57 9.44
N ILE A 56 -11.88 16.51 8.83
CA ILE A 56 -12.42 17.82 8.45
C ILE A 56 -13.56 17.64 7.44
N SER A 57 -13.35 16.83 6.40
CA SER A 57 -14.38 16.55 5.39
C SER A 57 -15.64 15.95 6.02
N GLN A 58 -15.46 14.96 6.91
CA GLN A 58 -16.55 14.32 7.63
C GLN A 58 -17.31 15.32 8.51
N ALA A 59 -16.61 16.19 9.24
CA ALA A 59 -17.23 17.22 10.07
C ALA A 59 -18.09 18.20 9.25
N PHE A 60 -17.57 18.69 8.11
CA PHE A 60 -18.34 19.59 7.25
C PHE A 60 -19.54 18.89 6.59
N VAL A 61 -19.40 17.62 6.19
CA VAL A 61 -20.53 16.85 5.68
C VAL A 61 -21.58 16.60 6.77
N GLY A 62 -21.16 16.41 8.01
CA GLY A 62 -22.05 16.32 9.18
C GLY A 62 -22.97 17.52 9.36
N HIS A 63 -22.51 18.73 9.01
CA HIS A 63 -23.32 19.94 9.08
C HIS A 63 -24.31 20.08 7.91
N ILE A 64 -24.15 19.29 6.84
CA ILE A 64 -25.10 19.27 5.72
C ILE A 64 -26.34 18.47 6.13
N GLY A 65 -26.14 17.29 6.73
CA GLY A 65 -27.22 16.45 7.22
C GLY A 65 -26.75 15.07 7.68
N ALA A 66 -27.60 14.39 8.45
CA ALA A 66 -27.30 13.08 9.01
C ALA A 66 -27.20 11.99 7.93
N THR A 67 -28.08 12.04 6.91
CA THR A 67 -28.07 11.10 5.78
C THR A 67 -26.78 11.23 4.98
N GLU A 68 -26.35 12.45 4.71
CA GLU A 68 -25.11 12.80 4.02
C GLU A 68 -23.88 12.31 4.79
N LEU A 69 -23.86 12.50 6.11
CA LEU A 69 -22.80 12.04 6.98
C LEU A 69 -22.69 10.52 6.99
N ALA A 70 -23.82 9.82 7.13
CA ALA A 70 -23.86 8.35 7.10
C ALA A 70 -23.35 7.82 5.76
N ALA A 71 -23.85 8.39 4.65
CA ALA A 71 -23.40 8.05 3.30
C ALA A 71 -21.89 8.29 3.10
N PHE A 72 -21.38 9.47 3.48
CA PHE A 72 -19.96 9.79 3.40
C PHE A 72 -19.11 8.85 4.25
N SER A 73 -19.56 8.54 5.46
CA SER A 73 -18.84 7.67 6.39
C SER A 73 -18.73 6.26 5.82
N ILE A 74 -19.82 5.69 5.28
CA ILE A 74 -19.78 4.38 4.61
C ILE A 74 -18.80 4.41 3.44
N VAL A 75 -18.87 5.41 2.57
CA VAL A 75 -18.00 5.47 1.38
C VAL A 75 -16.52 5.64 1.74
N SER A 76 -16.22 6.54 2.68
CA SER A 76 -14.84 6.83 3.08
C SER A 76 -14.22 5.70 3.91
N THR A 77 -14.96 5.10 4.84
CA THR A 77 -14.43 4.10 5.78
C THR A 77 -14.45 2.68 5.24
N VAL A 78 -15.36 2.36 4.31
CA VAL A 78 -15.46 1.03 3.69
C VAL A 78 -14.78 1.03 2.33
N PHE A 79 -15.36 1.70 1.32
CA PHE A 79 -14.88 1.60 -0.06
C PHE A 79 -13.54 2.29 -0.29
N LEU A 80 -13.38 3.53 0.17
CA LEU A 80 -12.13 4.27 -0.01
C LEU A 80 -11.00 3.65 0.83
N ARG A 81 -11.27 3.26 2.08
CA ARG A 81 -10.27 2.58 2.93
C ARG A 81 -9.84 1.23 2.36
N PHE A 82 -10.78 0.48 1.76
CA PHE A 82 -10.48 -0.75 1.04
C PHE A 82 -9.50 -0.50 -0.12
N ALA A 83 -9.81 0.48 -0.98
CA ALA A 83 -8.94 0.84 -2.09
C ALA A 83 -7.59 1.42 -1.63
N MET A 84 -7.59 2.23 -0.57
CA MET A 84 -6.40 2.80 0.04
C MET A 84 -5.46 1.70 0.53
N GLY A 85 -5.98 0.66 1.20
CA GLY A 85 -5.16 -0.45 1.68
C GLY A 85 -4.43 -1.16 0.55
N ILE A 86 -5.13 -1.43 -0.57
CA ILE A 86 -4.55 -2.09 -1.74
C ILE A 86 -3.46 -1.22 -2.35
N LEU A 87 -3.78 0.04 -2.65
CA LEU A 87 -2.85 0.93 -3.34
C LEU A 87 -1.66 1.34 -2.46
N LEU A 88 -1.87 1.56 -1.16
CA LEU A 88 -0.79 1.81 -0.21
C LEU A 88 0.14 0.60 -0.13
N GLY A 89 -0.43 -0.60 0.01
CA GLY A 89 0.33 -1.84 0.00
C GLY A 89 1.14 -2.02 -1.28
N MET A 90 0.50 -1.94 -2.44
CA MET A 90 1.17 -2.08 -3.73
C MET A 90 2.26 -1.04 -3.98
N SER A 91 2.03 0.19 -3.51
CA SER A 91 3.01 1.28 -3.63
C SER A 91 4.29 1.01 -2.86
N SER A 92 4.23 0.25 -1.76
CA SER A 92 5.38 0.01 -0.88
C SER A 92 6.50 -0.82 -1.54
N ALA A 93 6.21 -1.48 -2.67
CA ALA A 93 7.23 -2.07 -3.53
C ALA A 93 8.24 -1.02 -4.05
N VAL A 94 7.81 0.25 -4.19
CA VAL A 94 8.70 1.38 -4.52
C VAL A 94 9.75 1.55 -3.43
N ALA A 95 9.38 1.49 -2.15
CA ALA A 95 10.35 1.62 -1.06
C ALA A 95 11.46 0.55 -1.14
N THR A 96 11.10 -0.71 -1.44
CA THR A 96 12.10 -1.78 -1.63
C THR A 96 13.00 -1.48 -2.83
N LEU A 97 12.41 -1.30 -4.02
CA LEU A 97 13.15 -1.23 -5.28
C LEU A 97 13.97 0.06 -5.39
N CYS A 98 13.34 1.21 -5.16
CA CYS A 98 14.04 2.49 -5.19
C CYS A 98 15.00 2.62 -4.02
N GLY A 99 14.67 2.08 -2.84
CA GLY A 99 15.53 2.17 -1.67
C GLY A 99 16.82 1.38 -1.82
N GLN A 100 16.72 0.12 -2.25
CA GLN A 100 17.91 -0.69 -2.53
C GLN A 100 18.72 -0.11 -3.69
N ALA A 101 18.07 0.36 -4.76
CA ALA A 101 18.77 1.03 -5.85
C ALA A 101 19.45 2.34 -5.42
N TYR A 102 18.83 3.13 -4.55
CA TYR A 102 19.41 4.35 -4.01
C TYR A 102 20.64 4.05 -3.15
N GLY A 103 20.55 3.06 -2.26
CA GLY A 103 21.68 2.57 -1.47
C GLY A 103 22.85 2.07 -2.33
N ALA A 104 22.53 1.43 -3.46
CA ALA A 104 23.51 0.93 -4.44
C ALA A 104 24.05 2.01 -5.39
N ASN A 105 23.69 3.29 -5.20
CA ASN A 105 24.01 4.42 -6.10
C ASN A 105 23.51 4.26 -7.55
N GLN A 106 22.48 3.44 -7.78
CA GLN A 106 21.85 3.23 -9.09
C GLN A 106 20.74 4.27 -9.35
N TYR A 107 21.10 5.55 -9.28
CA TYR A 107 20.15 6.66 -9.29
C TYR A 107 19.24 6.69 -10.54
N ASP A 108 19.77 6.34 -11.70
CA ASP A 108 19.01 6.36 -12.97
C ASP A 108 17.81 5.40 -12.97
N MET A 109 17.88 4.30 -12.21
CA MET A 109 16.82 3.29 -12.15
C MET A 109 15.63 3.72 -11.27
N LEU A 110 15.81 4.67 -10.36
CA LEU A 110 14.74 5.10 -9.46
C LEU A 110 13.56 5.69 -10.23
N GLY A 111 13.82 6.56 -11.21
CA GLY A 111 12.78 7.16 -12.04
C GLY A 111 12.04 6.12 -12.89
N VAL A 112 12.74 5.07 -13.31
CA VAL A 112 12.16 3.94 -14.06
C VAL A 112 11.25 3.10 -13.15
N TYR A 113 11.69 2.78 -11.93
CA TYR A 113 10.85 2.07 -10.94
C TYR A 113 9.61 2.88 -10.54
N LEU A 114 9.74 4.20 -10.41
CA LEU A 114 8.60 5.09 -10.16
C LEU A 114 7.57 4.99 -11.29
N GLN A 115 8.01 5.09 -12.55
CA GLN A 115 7.13 4.96 -13.72
C GLN A 115 6.48 3.58 -13.83
N ARG A 116 7.23 2.51 -13.59
CA ARG A 116 6.71 1.13 -13.55
C ARG A 116 5.61 1.01 -12.49
N SER A 117 5.83 1.60 -11.33
CA SER A 117 4.85 1.59 -10.24
C SER A 117 3.61 2.40 -10.57
N TRP A 118 3.73 3.54 -11.27
CA TRP A 118 2.57 4.26 -11.79
C TRP A 118 1.73 3.41 -12.73
N ILE A 119 2.34 2.68 -13.66
CA ILE A 119 1.63 1.79 -14.59
C ILE A 119 0.84 0.74 -13.80
N VAL A 120 1.52 0.06 -12.86
CA VAL A 120 0.91 -1.01 -12.06
C VAL A 120 -0.23 -0.49 -11.19
N LEU A 121 -0.01 0.60 -10.44
CA LEU A 121 -1.02 1.15 -9.54
C LEU A 121 -2.19 1.80 -10.29
N PHE A 122 -1.94 2.50 -11.40
CA PHE A 122 -2.99 3.05 -12.23
C PHE A 122 -3.90 1.96 -12.80
N THR A 123 -3.30 0.86 -13.26
CA THR A 123 -4.04 -0.32 -13.73
C THR A 123 -4.87 -0.93 -12.60
N CYS A 124 -4.31 -1.05 -11.39
CA CYS A 124 -5.07 -1.50 -10.23
C CYS A 124 -6.22 -0.56 -9.88
N SER A 125 -6.01 0.76 -9.92
CA SER A 125 -7.07 1.74 -9.68
C SER A 125 -8.22 1.59 -10.67
N LEU A 126 -7.95 1.31 -11.95
CA LEU A 126 -9.00 1.03 -12.94
C LEU A 126 -9.87 -0.16 -12.55
N PHE A 127 -9.28 -1.24 -12.03
CA PHE A 127 -10.04 -2.40 -11.54
C PHE A 127 -10.88 -2.10 -10.30
N LEU A 128 -10.55 -1.06 -9.53
CA LEU A 128 -11.30 -0.63 -8.35
C LEU A 128 -12.45 0.34 -8.68
N VAL A 129 -12.42 1.03 -9.82
CA VAL A 129 -13.48 1.99 -10.24
C VAL A 129 -14.89 1.39 -10.20
N PRO A 130 -15.16 0.15 -10.67
CA PRO A 130 -16.50 -0.42 -10.64
C PRO A 130 -17.14 -0.43 -9.25
N VAL A 131 -16.35 -0.59 -8.18
CA VAL A 131 -16.85 -0.57 -6.79
C VAL A 131 -17.47 0.80 -6.44
N PHE A 132 -16.87 1.89 -6.94
CA PHE A 132 -17.37 3.25 -6.74
C PHE A 132 -18.57 3.55 -7.65
N CYS A 133 -18.54 3.10 -8.91
CA CYS A 133 -19.66 3.30 -9.83
C CYS A 133 -20.93 2.53 -9.41
N LEU A 134 -20.76 1.37 -8.76
CA LEU A 134 -21.84 0.50 -8.33
C LEU A 134 -22.15 0.62 -6.82
N THR A 135 -21.72 1.69 -6.16
CA THR A 135 -21.91 1.84 -4.71
C THR A 135 -23.39 1.81 -4.29
N SER A 136 -24.28 2.57 -4.95
CA SER A 136 -25.72 2.56 -4.63
C SER A 136 -26.34 1.15 -4.72
N PRO A 137 -26.23 0.39 -5.83
CA PRO A 137 -26.78 -0.96 -5.90
C PRO A 137 -26.10 -1.94 -4.94
N ILE A 138 -24.79 -1.82 -4.69
CA ILE A 138 -24.09 -2.65 -3.69
C ILE A 138 -24.69 -2.42 -2.31
N LEU A 139 -24.88 -1.17 -1.89
CA LEU A 139 -25.40 -0.86 -0.56
C LEU A 139 -26.88 -1.28 -0.42
N LYS A 140 -27.70 -1.08 -1.45
CA LYS A 140 -29.08 -1.60 -1.46
C LYS A 140 -29.12 -3.13 -1.33
N ALA A 141 -28.23 -3.83 -2.04
CA ALA A 141 -28.13 -5.29 -1.96
C ALA A 141 -27.67 -5.77 -0.57
N LEU A 142 -26.86 -4.97 0.13
CA LEU A 142 -26.45 -5.21 1.51
C LEU A 142 -27.51 -4.79 2.55
N GLY A 143 -28.69 -4.32 2.10
CA GLY A 143 -29.81 -3.96 2.98
C GLY A 143 -29.71 -2.58 3.63
N GLN A 144 -28.87 -1.68 3.10
CA GLN A 144 -28.83 -0.29 3.57
C GLN A 144 -30.10 0.48 3.17
N ASP A 145 -30.44 1.48 3.98
CA ASP A 145 -31.53 2.42 3.69
C ASP A 145 -31.35 3.05 2.29
N GLU A 146 -32.46 3.13 1.55
CA GLU A 146 -32.43 3.56 0.15
C GLU A 146 -31.97 5.02 0.00
N ALA A 147 -32.33 5.92 0.93
CA ALA A 147 -31.89 7.31 0.88
C ALA A 147 -30.39 7.43 1.15
N ILE A 148 -29.86 6.67 2.12
CA ILE A 148 -28.41 6.63 2.40
C ILE A 148 -27.66 6.03 1.20
N ALA A 149 -28.15 4.94 0.62
CA ALA A 149 -27.51 4.26 -0.50
C ALA A 149 -27.42 5.14 -1.76
N GLU A 150 -28.46 5.93 -2.06
CA GLU A 150 -28.44 6.85 -3.21
C GLU A 150 -27.45 8.00 -3.00
N VAL A 151 -27.43 8.62 -1.82
CA VAL A 151 -26.47 9.68 -1.50
C VAL A 151 -25.04 9.14 -1.51
N ALA A 152 -24.83 7.91 -1.00
CA ALA A 152 -23.54 7.24 -1.04
C ALA A 152 -23.08 6.97 -2.48
N GLY A 153 -24.00 6.62 -3.39
CA GLY A 153 -23.71 6.50 -4.81
C GLY A 153 -23.17 7.79 -5.42
N VAL A 154 -23.78 8.93 -5.10
CA VAL A 154 -23.29 10.25 -5.56
C VAL A 154 -21.90 10.55 -4.99
N ILE A 155 -21.71 10.37 -3.68
CA ILE A 155 -20.43 10.64 -3.00
C ILE A 155 -19.31 9.72 -3.54
N ALA A 156 -19.62 8.45 -3.83
CA ALA A 156 -18.64 7.49 -4.35
C ALA A 156 -18.06 7.92 -5.70
N LEU A 157 -18.87 8.51 -6.58
CA LEU A 157 -18.38 9.05 -7.86
C LEU A 157 -17.38 10.20 -7.65
N TRP A 158 -17.60 11.04 -6.64
CA TRP A 158 -16.65 12.10 -6.26
C TRP A 158 -15.34 11.57 -5.65
N PHE A 159 -15.32 10.34 -5.15
CA PHE A 159 -14.09 9.71 -4.67
C PHE A 159 -13.25 9.06 -5.78
N ILE A 160 -13.76 8.92 -7.01
CA ILE A 160 -12.96 8.39 -8.14
C ILE A 160 -11.70 9.23 -8.39
N PRO A 161 -11.75 10.59 -8.46
CA PRO A 161 -10.53 11.40 -8.53
C PRO A 161 -9.59 11.21 -7.33
N VAL A 162 -10.11 10.96 -6.14
CA VAL A 162 -9.29 10.69 -4.93
C VAL A 162 -8.59 9.33 -5.05
N LEU A 163 -9.27 8.31 -5.57
CA LEU A 163 -8.70 6.99 -5.86
C LEU A 163 -7.48 7.11 -6.79
N PHE A 164 -7.58 7.88 -7.87
CA PHE A 164 -6.45 8.09 -8.78
C PHE A 164 -5.35 8.95 -8.17
N SER A 165 -5.68 9.83 -7.23
CA SER A 165 -4.70 10.62 -6.49
C SER A 165 -3.74 9.74 -5.66
N PHE A 166 -4.19 8.58 -5.19
CA PHE A 166 -3.35 7.67 -4.40
C PHE A 166 -2.12 7.16 -5.16
N VAL A 167 -2.19 7.07 -6.49
CA VAL A 167 -1.08 6.63 -7.33
C VAL A 167 0.14 7.55 -7.17
N PRO A 168 0.09 8.85 -7.53
CA PRO A 168 1.18 9.77 -7.27
C PRO A 168 1.39 10.02 -5.77
N SER A 169 0.33 10.08 -4.94
CA SER A 169 0.50 10.30 -3.50
C SER A 169 1.45 9.29 -2.87
N PHE A 170 1.24 7.99 -3.06
CA PHE A 170 2.04 7.00 -2.34
C PHE A 170 3.40 6.78 -3.00
N THR A 171 3.46 6.78 -4.33
CA THR A 171 4.70 6.49 -5.06
C THR A 171 5.67 7.67 -5.04
N CYS A 172 5.21 8.91 -5.26
CA CYS A 172 6.08 10.09 -5.21
C CYS A 172 6.55 10.37 -3.79
N GLN A 173 5.68 10.19 -2.78
CA GLN A 173 6.09 10.29 -1.38
C GLN A 173 7.24 9.34 -1.07
N GLN A 174 7.10 8.05 -1.41
CA GLN A 174 8.17 7.08 -1.17
C GLN A 174 9.44 7.39 -1.95
N PHE A 175 9.31 7.73 -3.23
CA PHE A 175 10.43 8.12 -4.07
C PHE A 175 11.24 9.28 -3.46
N LEU A 176 10.56 10.29 -2.91
CA LEU A 176 11.19 11.41 -2.22
C LEU A 176 11.73 11.01 -0.84
N GLN A 177 11.02 10.15 -0.10
CA GLN A 177 11.41 9.68 1.23
C GLN A 177 12.72 8.90 1.23
N ILE A 178 12.88 8.01 0.24
CA ILE A 178 14.09 7.21 0.03
C ILE A 178 15.33 8.08 -0.14
N GLN A 179 15.16 9.23 -0.80
CA GLN A 179 16.20 10.22 -1.07
C GLN A 179 16.38 11.24 0.07
N SER A 180 15.71 11.04 1.21
CA SER A 180 15.67 11.97 2.34
C SER A 180 15.14 13.38 2.00
N LYS A 181 14.37 13.52 0.91
CA LYS A 181 13.72 14.78 0.50
C LYS A 181 12.34 14.92 1.15
N ASN A 182 12.29 14.75 2.48
CA ASN A 182 11.03 14.62 3.21
C ASN A 182 10.31 15.95 3.47
N MET A 183 11.06 17.04 3.64
CA MET A 183 10.51 18.33 4.04
C MET A 183 9.50 18.89 3.02
N ILE A 184 9.74 18.67 1.72
CA ILE A 184 8.79 19.12 0.68
C ILE A 184 7.44 18.41 0.81
N ILE A 185 7.43 17.14 1.21
CA ILE A 185 6.19 16.38 1.44
C ILE A 185 5.40 17.01 2.60
N SER A 186 6.07 17.36 3.70
CA SER A 186 5.43 17.98 4.86
C SER A 186 4.91 19.38 4.56
N TYR A 187 5.68 20.24 3.87
CA TYR A 187 5.20 21.58 3.51
C TYR A 187 3.96 21.53 2.61
N LEU A 188 3.95 20.61 1.64
CA LEU A 188 2.79 20.42 0.76
C LEU A 188 1.58 19.87 1.52
N ALA A 189 1.77 18.97 2.48
CA ALA A 189 0.71 18.46 3.34
C ALA A 189 0.11 19.57 4.24
N PHE A 190 0.96 20.40 4.85
CA PHE A 190 0.54 21.54 5.67
C PHE A 190 -0.26 22.57 4.87
N PHE A 191 0.23 22.93 3.69
CA PHE A 191 -0.46 23.87 2.80
C PHE A 191 -1.81 23.32 2.37
N SER A 192 -1.86 22.04 2.02
CA SER A 192 -3.09 21.37 1.60
C SER A 192 -4.15 21.34 2.71
N ILE A 193 -3.81 20.90 3.93
CA ILE A 193 -4.79 20.86 5.02
C ILE A 193 -5.29 22.27 5.39
N SER A 194 -4.40 23.28 5.34
CA SER A 194 -4.78 24.68 5.60
C SER A 194 -5.78 25.20 4.57
N ILE A 195 -5.52 24.96 3.27
CA ILE A 195 -6.45 25.29 2.20
C ILE A 195 -7.75 24.50 2.32
N HIS A 196 -7.67 23.23 2.69
CA HIS A 196 -8.84 22.37 2.81
C HIS A 196 -9.79 22.87 3.90
N VAL A 197 -9.29 23.33 5.05
CA VAL A 197 -10.14 23.96 6.09
C VAL A 197 -10.84 25.20 5.53
N LEU A 198 -10.07 26.10 4.90
CA LEU A 198 -10.61 27.35 4.35
C LEU A 198 -11.65 27.10 3.24
N LEU A 199 -11.37 26.19 2.30
CA LEU A 199 -12.26 25.84 1.21
C LEU A 199 -13.49 25.10 1.70
N SER A 200 -13.37 24.19 2.67
CA SER A 200 -14.53 23.50 3.23
C SER A 200 -15.47 24.48 3.91
N TRP A 201 -14.95 25.41 4.71
CA TRP A 201 -15.75 26.49 5.29
C TRP A 201 -16.40 27.36 4.20
N LEU A 202 -15.63 27.79 3.20
CA LEU A 202 -16.12 28.68 2.14
C LEU A 202 -17.22 28.02 1.29
N LEU A 203 -16.98 26.79 0.81
CA LEU A 203 -17.88 26.10 -0.11
C LEU A 203 -19.12 25.52 0.60
N VAL A 204 -18.96 24.97 1.81
CA VAL A 204 -20.06 24.33 2.54
C VAL A 204 -20.84 25.33 3.37
N VAL A 205 -20.19 26.18 4.15
CA VAL A 205 -20.87 27.10 5.08
C VAL A 205 -21.27 28.40 4.39
N ARG A 206 -20.33 29.06 3.69
CA ARG A 206 -20.57 30.39 3.13
C ARG A 206 -21.36 30.36 1.82
N TYR A 207 -21.03 29.46 0.90
CA TYR A 207 -21.72 29.31 -0.39
C TYR A 207 -22.81 28.24 -0.40
N LYS A 208 -22.91 27.40 0.65
CA LYS A 208 -23.96 26.40 0.81
C LYS A 208 -24.09 25.44 -0.38
N LEU A 209 -22.96 25.03 -0.95
CA LEU A 209 -22.91 24.13 -2.10
C LEU A 209 -23.16 22.65 -1.74
N GLY A 210 -23.46 22.34 -0.48
CA GLY A 210 -23.76 20.98 0.00
C GLY A 210 -22.63 19.98 -0.31
N ILE A 211 -23.02 18.75 -0.69
CA ILE A 211 -22.10 17.65 -1.01
C ILE A 211 -21.06 18.04 -2.08
N PRO A 212 -21.44 18.64 -3.24
CA PRO A 212 -20.46 19.11 -4.22
C PRO A 212 -19.37 20.02 -3.62
N GLY A 213 -19.74 20.94 -2.73
CA GLY A 213 -18.78 21.84 -2.07
C GLY A 213 -17.78 21.09 -1.18
N ALA A 214 -18.28 20.16 -0.34
CA ALA A 214 -17.44 19.34 0.52
C ALA A 214 -16.49 18.44 -0.29
N MET A 215 -17.02 17.79 -1.34
CA MET A 215 -16.25 16.88 -2.17
C MET A 215 -15.23 17.60 -3.05
N MET A 216 -15.53 18.80 -3.59
CA MET A 216 -14.55 19.63 -4.30
C MET A 216 -13.35 19.98 -3.41
N SER A 217 -13.64 20.44 -2.18
CA SER A 217 -12.58 20.74 -1.20
C SER A 217 -11.73 19.51 -0.88
N THR A 218 -12.38 18.34 -0.74
CA THR A 218 -11.71 17.06 -0.48
C THR A 218 -10.78 16.65 -1.64
N ILE A 219 -11.27 16.69 -2.89
CA ILE A 219 -10.47 16.36 -4.07
C ILE A 219 -9.24 17.27 -4.14
N LEU A 220 -9.41 18.58 -3.95
CA LEU A 220 -8.30 19.52 -3.98
C LEU A 220 -7.28 19.22 -2.87
N ALA A 221 -7.72 18.86 -1.67
CA ALA A 221 -6.83 18.49 -0.59
C ALA A 221 -5.95 17.27 -0.90
N TYR A 222 -6.47 16.30 -1.65
CA TYR A 222 -5.68 15.15 -2.10
C TYR A 222 -4.77 15.50 -3.29
N TRP A 223 -5.23 16.33 -4.23
CA TRP A 223 -4.48 16.65 -5.44
C TRP A 223 -3.42 17.75 -5.28
N ILE A 224 -3.59 18.73 -4.38
CA ILE A 224 -2.60 19.81 -4.16
C ILE A 224 -1.22 19.24 -3.79
N PRO A 225 -1.08 18.33 -2.79
CA PRO A 225 0.21 17.72 -2.49
C PRO A 225 0.77 16.92 -3.67
N ASN A 226 -0.09 16.22 -4.40
CA ASN A 226 0.33 15.37 -5.52
C ASN A 226 0.89 16.17 -6.67
N LEU A 227 0.20 17.24 -7.06
CA LEU A 227 0.68 18.15 -8.11
C LEU A 227 1.99 18.81 -7.68
N GLY A 228 2.11 19.24 -6.41
CA GLY A 228 3.35 19.79 -5.88
C GLY A 228 4.51 18.79 -5.91
N GLN A 229 4.29 17.55 -5.47
CA GLN A 229 5.31 16.48 -5.49
C GLN A 229 5.71 16.11 -6.91
N LEU A 230 4.74 15.94 -7.82
CA LEU A 230 5.00 15.63 -9.22
C LEU A 230 5.80 16.75 -9.89
N SER A 231 5.42 18.01 -9.64
CA SER A 231 6.13 19.18 -10.16
C SER A 231 7.55 19.24 -9.61
N PHE A 232 7.74 18.98 -8.31
CA PHE A 232 9.08 18.93 -7.72
C PHE A 232 9.95 17.83 -8.33
N VAL A 233 9.40 16.64 -8.58
CA VAL A 233 10.13 15.53 -9.22
C VAL A 233 10.50 15.87 -10.67
N ILE A 234 9.53 16.32 -11.48
CA ILE A 234 9.71 16.52 -12.92
C ILE A 234 10.46 17.81 -13.25
N CYS A 235 10.25 18.90 -12.51
CA CYS A 235 10.82 20.23 -12.80
C CYS A 235 12.21 20.44 -12.18
N GLY A 236 12.93 19.36 -11.87
CA GLY A 236 14.35 19.43 -11.51
C GLY A 236 14.68 19.40 -10.01
N GLY A 237 13.73 19.10 -9.14
CA GLY A 237 14.02 18.81 -7.72
C GLY A 237 14.75 17.47 -7.53
N CYS A 238 14.72 16.57 -8.52
CA CYS A 238 15.29 15.21 -8.48
C CYS A 238 16.14 14.88 -9.73
N ARG A 239 17.04 15.77 -10.17
CA ARG A 239 17.79 15.63 -11.45
C ARG A 239 18.66 14.36 -11.57
N GLU A 240 19.13 13.83 -10.45
CA GLU A 240 19.97 12.62 -10.44
C GLU A 240 19.14 11.36 -10.58
N THR A 241 17.94 11.35 -10.02
CA THR A 241 17.08 10.15 -9.90
C THR A 241 15.91 10.15 -10.88
N TRP A 242 15.59 11.30 -11.48
CA TRP A 242 14.58 11.49 -12.51
C TRP A 242 15.21 12.08 -13.78
N LYS A 243 15.38 11.23 -14.81
CA LYS A 243 15.89 11.60 -16.13
C LYS A 243 14.80 11.84 -17.18
N GLY A 244 13.53 11.87 -16.75
CA GLY A 244 12.37 11.97 -17.62
C GLY A 244 11.70 10.62 -17.90
N PHE A 245 10.69 10.65 -18.77
CA PHE A 245 9.95 9.47 -19.17
C PHE A 245 10.81 8.52 -20.01
N SER A 246 10.70 7.22 -19.77
CA SER A 246 11.51 6.21 -20.45
C SER A 246 10.67 5.00 -20.85
N PHE A 247 10.87 4.49 -22.07
CA PHE A 247 10.27 3.22 -22.51
C PHE A 247 10.74 2.01 -21.69
N LEU A 248 11.84 2.14 -20.93
CA LEU A 248 12.28 1.12 -19.98
C LEU A 248 11.22 0.85 -18.88
N ALA A 249 10.29 1.78 -18.68
CA ALA A 249 9.16 1.61 -17.78
C ALA A 249 8.19 0.49 -18.20
N PHE A 250 8.20 0.06 -19.48
CA PHE A 250 7.34 -1.01 -19.98
C PHE A 250 8.04 -2.38 -20.03
N LYS A 251 9.36 -2.44 -19.79
CA LYS A 251 10.11 -3.69 -19.75
C LYS A 251 10.05 -4.32 -18.35
N ASP A 252 10.02 -5.65 -18.30
CA ASP A 252 10.13 -6.45 -17.07
C ASP A 252 9.18 -6.00 -15.95
N LEU A 253 7.91 -5.77 -16.28
CA LEU A 253 6.89 -5.34 -15.31
C LEU A 253 6.47 -6.48 -14.36
N TRP A 254 6.56 -7.74 -14.79
CA TRP A 254 6.04 -8.88 -14.03
C TRP A 254 6.64 -9.05 -12.62
N PRO A 255 7.97 -8.94 -12.41
CA PRO A 255 8.55 -8.96 -11.07
C PRO A 255 7.99 -7.88 -10.14
N ILE A 256 7.77 -6.67 -10.66
CA ILE A 256 7.21 -5.56 -9.89
C ILE A 256 5.74 -5.81 -9.60
N VAL A 257 4.96 -6.32 -10.56
CA VAL A 257 3.57 -6.72 -10.33
C VAL A 257 3.48 -7.74 -9.20
N LYS A 258 4.33 -8.77 -9.21
CA LYS A 258 4.36 -9.80 -8.15
C LYS A 258 4.69 -9.20 -6.78
N LEU A 259 5.72 -8.34 -6.72
CA LEU A 259 6.13 -7.66 -5.49
C LEU A 259 5.05 -6.72 -4.97
N SER A 260 4.47 -5.89 -5.84
CA SER A 260 3.38 -4.98 -5.53
C SER A 260 2.16 -5.73 -5.05
N LEU A 261 1.71 -6.79 -5.75
CA LEU A 261 0.53 -7.56 -5.34
C LEU A 261 0.73 -8.19 -3.96
N SER A 262 1.91 -8.75 -3.72
CA SER A 262 2.26 -9.31 -2.43
C SER A 262 2.25 -8.29 -1.31
N SER A 263 2.78 -7.09 -1.55
CA SER A 263 2.79 -6.03 -0.55
C SER A 263 1.42 -5.38 -0.36
N GLY A 264 0.64 -5.32 -1.44
CA GLY A 264 -0.79 -5.04 -1.46
C GLY A 264 -1.52 -5.92 -0.46
N ALA A 265 -1.40 -7.25 -0.63
CA ALA A 265 -2.01 -8.23 0.25
C ALA A 265 -1.56 -8.07 1.70
N MET A 266 -0.25 -7.95 1.96
CA MET A 266 0.31 -7.80 3.30
C MET A 266 -0.34 -6.65 4.08
N LEU A 267 -0.35 -5.42 3.52
CA LEU A 267 -0.89 -4.24 4.19
C LEU A 267 -2.42 -4.19 4.17
N CYS A 268 -3.09 -4.75 3.15
CA CYS A 268 -4.55 -4.88 3.15
C CYS A 268 -5.04 -5.74 4.29
N LEU A 269 -4.43 -6.90 4.47
CA LEU A 269 -4.79 -7.85 5.53
C LEU A 269 -4.64 -7.20 6.91
N GLU A 270 -3.60 -6.39 7.12
CA GLU A 270 -3.42 -5.60 8.35
C GLU A 270 -4.53 -4.56 8.55
N LEU A 271 -4.87 -3.80 7.50
CA LEU A 271 -5.86 -2.74 7.60
C LEU A 271 -7.29 -3.28 7.75
N TRP A 272 -7.62 -4.34 7.00
CA TRP A 272 -8.94 -4.98 7.04
C TRP A 272 -9.17 -5.76 8.32
N TYR A 273 -8.09 -6.21 8.98
CA TYR A 273 -8.21 -6.85 10.28
C TYR A 273 -8.97 -5.97 11.28
N ASN A 274 -8.64 -4.67 11.35
CA ASN A 274 -9.37 -3.71 12.20
C ASN A 274 -10.84 -3.51 11.77
N THR A 275 -11.16 -3.65 10.48
CA THR A 275 -12.55 -3.59 10.01
C THR A 275 -13.35 -4.82 10.45
N VAL A 276 -12.72 -5.99 10.57
CA VAL A 276 -13.36 -7.19 11.11
C VAL A 276 -13.80 -6.98 12.56
N LEU A 277 -13.03 -6.24 13.37
CA LEU A 277 -13.45 -5.88 14.73
C LEU A 277 -14.82 -5.20 14.71
N ILE A 278 -14.94 -4.13 13.92
CA ILE A 278 -16.16 -3.32 13.80
C ILE A 278 -17.33 -4.21 13.36
N LEU A 279 -17.11 -5.03 12.33
CA LEU A 279 -18.15 -5.91 11.79
C LEU A 279 -18.63 -6.93 12.83
N LEU A 280 -17.72 -7.62 13.54
CA LEU A 280 -18.11 -8.61 14.55
C LEU A 280 -18.80 -7.94 15.75
N THR A 281 -18.27 -6.81 16.21
CA THR A 281 -18.86 -6.10 17.36
C THR A 281 -20.22 -5.49 17.05
N GLY A 282 -20.52 -5.19 15.78
CA GLY A 282 -21.80 -4.64 15.35
C GLY A 282 -22.99 -5.60 15.50
N TYR A 283 -22.75 -6.91 15.70
CA TYR A 283 -23.80 -7.92 15.88
C TYR A 283 -24.07 -8.30 17.35
N LEU A 284 -23.45 -7.61 18.32
CA LEU A 284 -23.60 -7.93 19.75
C LEU A 284 -24.84 -7.23 20.36
N GLU A 285 -25.50 -7.86 21.33
CA GLU A 285 -26.65 -7.31 22.06
C GLU A 285 -26.20 -6.21 23.06
N ASN A 286 -27.01 -5.14 23.25
CA ASN A 286 -26.69 -3.90 24.00
C ASN A 286 -25.65 -2.97 23.35
N ALA A 287 -25.77 -2.77 22.04
CA ALA A 287 -24.69 -2.27 21.22
C ALA A 287 -24.47 -0.75 21.24
N GLU A 288 -25.44 0.10 21.57
CA GLU A 288 -25.27 1.55 21.32
C GLU A 288 -24.14 2.17 22.15
N VAL A 289 -24.18 2.05 23.49
CA VAL A 289 -23.15 2.61 24.38
C VAL A 289 -21.78 1.95 24.16
N ALA A 290 -21.75 0.65 23.93
CA ALA A 290 -20.50 -0.10 23.71
C ALA A 290 -19.88 0.19 22.34
N ILE A 291 -20.70 0.34 21.28
CA ILE A 291 -20.25 0.72 19.94
C ILE A 291 -19.77 2.17 19.93
N ASP A 292 -20.47 3.09 20.61
CA ASP A 292 -20.04 4.49 20.71
C ASP A 292 -18.69 4.59 21.43
N ALA A 293 -18.53 3.89 22.54
CA ALA A 293 -17.25 3.82 23.24
C ALA A 293 -16.14 3.18 22.39
N LEU A 294 -16.46 2.13 21.64
CA LEU A 294 -15.52 1.48 20.71
C LEU A 294 -15.12 2.43 19.59
N SER A 295 -16.05 3.20 19.03
CA SER A 295 -15.80 4.19 17.98
C SER A 295 -14.83 5.28 18.46
N ILE A 296 -15.02 5.78 19.69
CA ILE A 296 -14.08 6.73 20.32
C ILE A 296 -12.69 6.11 20.44
N CYS A 297 -12.59 4.88 20.92
CA CYS A 297 -11.31 4.20 21.07
C CYS A 297 -10.62 3.94 19.72
N LEU A 298 -11.38 3.55 18.69
CA LEU A 298 -10.86 3.33 17.34
C LEU A 298 -10.43 4.64 16.67
N ASN A 299 -11.08 5.77 16.98
CA ASN A 299 -10.64 7.09 16.53
C ASN A 299 -9.28 7.44 17.14
N ILE A 300 -9.11 7.24 18.45
CA ILE A 300 -7.84 7.42 19.16
C ILE A 300 -6.75 6.52 18.55
N SER A 301 -7.05 5.24 18.33
CA SER A 301 -6.13 4.30 17.68
C SER A 301 -5.80 4.73 16.25
N GLY A 302 -6.74 5.33 15.52
CA GLY A 302 -6.51 5.89 14.18
C GLY A 302 -5.44 7.00 14.16
N TRP A 303 -5.47 7.91 15.15
CA TRP A 303 -4.45 8.95 15.30
C TRP A 303 -3.08 8.38 15.68
N GLU A 304 -3.04 7.44 16.63
CA GLU A 304 -1.82 6.75 17.02
C GLU A 304 -1.21 5.97 15.84
N MET A 305 -2.04 5.30 15.04
CA MET A 305 -1.61 4.58 13.85
C MET A 305 -0.85 5.47 12.85
N MET A 306 -1.12 6.78 12.80
CA MET A 306 -0.36 7.69 11.92
C MET A 306 1.10 7.85 12.38
N ILE A 307 1.36 7.74 13.69
CA ILE A 307 2.71 7.71 14.26
C ILE A 307 3.41 6.42 13.80
N SER A 308 2.74 5.29 13.98
CA SER A 308 3.26 3.96 13.69
C SER A 308 3.51 3.75 12.18
N LEU A 309 2.65 4.28 11.31
CA LEU A 309 2.88 4.33 9.86
C LEU A 309 4.05 5.23 9.45
N GLY A 310 4.34 6.28 10.23
CA GLY A 310 5.53 7.11 10.03
C GLY A 310 6.83 6.35 10.33
N PHE A 311 6.84 5.56 11.41
CA PHE A 311 7.96 4.66 11.72
C PHE A 311 8.07 3.49 10.73
N LEU A 312 6.96 2.96 10.22
CA LEU A 312 6.96 2.00 9.11
C LEU A 312 7.71 2.55 7.91
N ALA A 313 7.41 3.79 7.50
CA ALA A 313 8.08 4.44 6.38
C ALA A 313 9.59 4.63 6.64
N ALA A 314 9.96 5.05 7.85
CA ALA A 314 11.36 5.21 8.24
C ALA A 314 12.12 3.88 8.27
N ALA A 315 11.54 2.82 8.84
CA ALA A 315 12.10 1.48 8.85
C ALA A 315 12.33 0.97 7.44
N SER A 316 11.33 1.11 6.57
CA SER A 316 11.42 0.70 5.17
C SER A 316 12.57 1.40 4.45
N VAL A 317 12.64 2.73 4.51
CA VAL A 317 13.70 3.53 3.87
C VAL A 317 15.09 3.21 4.39
N ARG A 318 15.27 3.13 5.72
CA ARG A 318 16.59 2.87 6.30
C ARG A 318 17.06 1.47 5.95
N VAL A 319 16.21 0.46 6.13
CA VAL A 319 16.58 -0.94 5.82
C VAL A 319 16.89 -1.11 4.34
N SER A 320 16.05 -0.60 3.44
CA SER A 320 16.30 -0.70 2.00
C SER A 320 17.58 -0.01 1.57
N ASN A 321 17.86 1.19 2.09
CA ASN A 321 19.05 1.95 1.71
C ASN A 321 20.34 1.30 2.25
N GLU A 322 20.32 0.81 3.49
CA GLU A 322 21.49 0.14 4.06
C GLU A 322 21.78 -1.21 3.39
N LEU A 323 20.74 -1.98 3.05
CA LEU A 323 20.87 -3.21 2.26
C LEU A 323 21.39 -2.91 0.84
N GLY A 324 20.85 -1.89 0.18
CA GLY A 324 21.31 -1.44 -1.13
C GLY A 324 22.78 -1.01 -1.13
N ARG A 325 23.25 -0.41 -0.03
CA ARG A 325 24.65 -0.03 0.19
C ARG A 325 25.57 -1.23 0.41
N GLY A 326 25.02 -2.42 0.61
CA GLY A 326 25.76 -3.63 0.94
C GLY A 326 26.21 -3.71 2.40
N ASP A 327 25.60 -2.92 3.29
CA ASP A 327 25.96 -2.87 4.71
C ASP A 327 24.87 -3.53 5.57
N SER A 328 24.94 -4.87 5.63
CA SER A 328 24.02 -5.69 6.44
C SER A 328 24.07 -5.33 7.94
N LYS A 329 25.24 -4.93 8.45
CA LYS A 329 25.44 -4.56 9.86
C LYS A 329 24.75 -3.23 10.17
N ALA A 330 24.86 -2.26 9.28
CA ALA A 330 24.11 -1.01 9.39
C ALA A 330 22.61 -1.27 9.31
N ALA A 331 22.14 -2.14 8.40
CA ALA A 331 20.73 -2.51 8.33
C ALA A 331 20.21 -3.09 9.66
N LYS A 332 20.93 -4.06 10.26
CA LYS A 332 20.58 -4.61 11.59
C LYS A 332 20.55 -3.53 12.67
N PHE A 333 21.53 -2.62 12.66
CA PHE A 333 21.63 -1.54 13.63
C PHE A 333 20.46 -0.55 13.50
N SER A 334 20.10 -0.17 12.27
CA SER A 334 18.91 0.65 11.97
C SER A 334 17.64 -0.01 12.48
N ILE A 335 17.45 -1.32 12.25
CA ILE A 335 16.26 -2.06 12.72
C ILE A 335 16.13 -1.94 14.24
N VAL A 336 17.20 -2.27 14.97
CA VAL A 336 17.19 -2.23 16.44
C VAL A 336 16.91 -0.80 16.93
N ASN A 337 17.56 0.21 16.35
CA ASN A 337 17.37 1.59 16.78
C ASN A 337 15.93 2.09 16.55
N ILE A 338 15.34 1.76 15.39
CA ILE A 338 13.98 2.17 15.04
C ILE A 338 12.95 1.45 15.91
N VAL A 339 13.07 0.13 16.08
CA VAL A 339 12.16 -0.67 16.91
C VAL A 339 12.21 -0.21 18.37
N LEU A 340 13.40 0.02 18.94
CA LEU A 340 13.52 0.50 20.32
C LEU A 340 12.98 1.92 20.49
N THR A 341 13.20 2.81 19.53
CA THR A 341 12.67 4.18 19.59
C THR A 341 11.14 4.17 19.51
N SER A 342 10.57 3.41 18.58
CA SER A 342 9.13 3.29 18.41
C SER A 342 8.47 2.65 19.63
N LEU A 343 9.07 1.57 20.17
CA LEU A 343 8.61 0.93 21.41
C LEU A 343 8.66 1.89 22.61
N ALA A 344 9.70 2.72 22.73
CA ALA A 344 9.79 3.70 23.81
C ALA A 344 8.67 4.74 23.73
N ILE A 345 8.36 5.24 22.53
CA ILE A 345 7.23 6.16 22.31
C ILE A 345 5.90 5.46 22.59
N GLY A 346 5.72 4.24 22.09
CA GLY A 346 4.55 3.41 22.35
C GLY A 346 4.33 3.13 23.83
N PHE A 347 5.40 2.92 24.60
CA PHE A 347 5.34 2.73 26.04
C PHE A 347 4.95 4.01 26.80
N VAL A 348 5.44 5.17 26.36
CA VAL A 348 5.00 6.47 26.90
C VAL A 348 3.51 6.68 26.63
N LEU A 349 3.04 6.40 25.40
CA LEU A 349 1.62 6.49 25.05
C LEU A 349 0.77 5.47 25.82
N PHE A 350 1.26 4.24 26.00
CA PHE A 350 0.62 3.21 26.81
C PHE A 350 0.35 3.70 28.24
N ILE A 351 1.37 4.26 28.91
CA ILE A 351 1.22 4.84 30.26
C ILE A 351 0.24 6.01 30.24
N PHE A 352 0.35 6.90 29.24
CA PHE A 352 -0.53 8.05 29.09
C PHE A 352 -2.01 7.64 29.01
N PHE A 353 -2.35 6.69 28.13
CA PHE A 353 -3.74 6.23 27.96
C PHE A 353 -4.27 5.42 29.15
N LEU A 354 -3.40 4.73 29.90
CA LEU A 354 -3.79 4.10 31.16
C LEU A 354 -4.06 5.13 32.27
N PHE A 355 -3.23 6.17 32.36
CA PHE A 355 -3.36 7.21 33.39
C PHE A 355 -4.59 8.10 33.15
N PHE A 356 -4.84 8.49 31.89
CA PHE A 356 -6.00 9.31 31.50
C PHE A 356 -7.23 8.48 31.10
N ARG A 357 -7.32 7.24 31.61
CA ARG A 357 -8.45 6.34 31.38
C ARG A 357 -9.79 7.04 31.66
N GLY A 358 -10.70 6.98 30.69
CA GLY A 358 -12.01 7.65 30.72
C GLY A 358 -11.98 9.17 30.51
N HIS A 359 -10.97 9.88 31.02
CA HIS A 359 -10.91 11.34 30.93
C HIS A 359 -10.82 11.85 29.49
N LEU A 360 -10.13 11.12 28.62
CA LEU A 360 -10.04 11.47 27.19
C LEU A 360 -11.37 11.32 26.46
N ALA A 361 -12.32 10.54 26.99
CA ALA A 361 -13.63 10.36 26.36
C ALA A 361 -14.47 11.64 26.42
N TYR A 362 -14.25 12.51 27.43
CA TYR A 362 -14.91 13.81 27.53
C TYR A 362 -14.55 14.78 26.40
N LEU A 363 -13.50 14.49 25.61
CA LEU A 363 -13.20 15.25 24.39
C LEU A 363 -14.18 14.91 23.25
N PHE A 364 -14.90 13.79 23.36
CA PHE A 364 -15.76 13.25 22.30
C PHE A 364 -17.24 13.20 22.69
N THR A 365 -17.55 13.09 23.99
CA THR A 365 -18.94 12.94 24.46
C THR A 365 -19.11 13.46 25.88
N ASP A 366 -20.28 14.03 26.16
CA ASP A 366 -20.72 14.43 27.50
C ASP A 366 -21.47 13.30 28.24
N SER A 367 -21.72 12.16 27.58
CA SER A 367 -22.43 11.03 28.19
C SER A 367 -21.54 10.29 29.18
N SER A 368 -21.89 10.37 30.46
CA SER A 368 -21.18 9.64 31.53
C SER A 368 -21.17 8.13 31.34
N GLU A 369 -22.19 7.55 30.70
CA GLU A 369 -22.27 6.11 30.40
C GLU A 369 -21.23 5.71 29.34
N VAL A 370 -21.12 6.50 28.26
CA VAL A 370 -20.12 6.26 27.21
C VAL A 370 -18.71 6.48 27.76
N VAL A 371 -18.51 7.50 28.60
CA VAL A 371 -17.23 7.73 29.30
C VAL A 371 -16.84 6.54 30.17
N ALA A 372 -17.79 5.98 30.93
CA ALA A 372 -17.55 4.80 31.75
C ALA A 372 -17.20 3.57 30.89
N ALA A 373 -17.84 3.40 29.74
CA ALA A 373 -17.53 2.34 28.78
C ALA A 373 -16.16 2.53 28.10
N VAL A 374 -15.77 3.77 27.75
CA VAL A 374 -14.42 4.06 27.23
C VAL A 374 -13.37 3.83 28.30
N ALA A 375 -13.62 4.25 29.55
CA ALA A 375 -12.79 3.88 30.68
C ALA A 375 -12.69 2.35 30.70
N ASP A 376 -13.82 1.66 30.64
CA ASP A 376 -14.00 0.23 30.41
C ASP A 376 -12.90 -0.42 29.55
N LEU A 377 -12.84 0.06 28.31
CA LEU A 377 -12.02 -0.43 27.21
C LEU A 377 -10.59 0.13 27.17
N SER A 378 -10.28 1.20 27.91
CA SER A 378 -8.99 1.89 27.87
C SER A 378 -7.77 0.98 28.08
N PRO A 379 -7.78 -0.07 28.94
CA PRO A 379 -6.65 -0.99 29.04
C PRO A 379 -6.36 -1.76 27.76
N LEU A 380 -7.41 -2.18 27.04
CA LEU A 380 -7.27 -2.86 25.74
C LEU A 380 -6.76 -1.89 24.68
N LEU A 381 -7.27 -0.65 24.69
CA LEU A 381 -6.77 0.41 23.81
C LEU A 381 -5.28 0.70 24.07
N ALA A 382 -4.88 0.86 25.33
CA ALA A 382 -3.49 1.07 25.68
C ALA A 382 -2.59 -0.09 25.21
N CYS A 383 -3.00 -1.34 25.47
CA CYS A 383 -2.27 -2.52 24.97
C CYS A 383 -2.19 -2.52 23.44
N SER A 384 -3.26 -2.15 22.74
CA SER A 384 -3.28 -2.01 21.28
C SER A 384 -2.25 -1.00 20.81
N ILE A 385 -2.18 0.17 21.44
CA ILE A 385 -1.20 1.23 21.13
C ILE A 385 0.24 0.73 21.34
N LEU A 386 0.50 0.01 22.44
CA LEU A 386 1.82 -0.55 22.69
C LEU A 386 2.22 -1.53 21.60
N MET A 387 1.31 -2.40 21.17
CA MET A 387 1.57 -3.38 20.12
C MET A 387 1.71 -2.74 18.73
N ASN A 388 0.86 -1.76 18.43
CA ASN A 388 0.93 -0.95 17.21
C ASN A 388 2.23 -0.15 17.12
N SER A 389 2.95 0.08 18.21
CA SER A 389 4.26 0.72 18.16
C SER A 389 5.36 -0.18 17.60
N VAL A 390 5.17 -1.51 17.58
CA VAL A 390 6.18 -2.49 17.11
C VAL A 390 5.77 -3.10 15.78
N GLN A 391 4.52 -3.54 15.64
CA GLN A 391 4.08 -4.33 14.48
C GLN A 391 4.28 -3.61 13.12
N PRO A 392 3.83 -2.36 12.92
CA PRO A 392 4.00 -1.63 11.67
C PRO A 392 5.48 -1.37 11.35
N VAL A 393 6.32 -1.22 12.37
CA VAL A 393 7.77 -1.05 12.20
C VAL A 393 8.39 -2.31 11.60
N LEU A 394 8.03 -3.48 12.13
CA LEU A 394 8.48 -4.77 11.59
C LEU A 394 7.95 -5.02 10.18
N SER A 395 6.70 -4.64 9.89
CA SER A 395 6.19 -4.64 8.52
C SER A 395 7.01 -3.71 7.62
N GLY A 396 7.43 -2.54 8.11
CA GLY A 396 8.37 -1.64 7.43
C GLY A 396 9.73 -2.27 7.15
N VAL A 397 10.28 -3.03 8.11
CA VAL A 397 11.52 -3.81 7.92
C VAL A 397 11.34 -4.84 6.80
N ALA A 398 10.21 -5.56 6.79
CA ALA A 398 9.91 -6.54 5.75
C ALA A 398 9.75 -5.90 4.36
N VAL A 399 9.15 -4.70 4.27
CA VAL A 399 9.13 -3.91 3.04
C VAL A 399 10.55 -3.56 2.60
N GLY A 400 11.37 -3.00 3.49
CA GLY A 400 12.74 -2.60 3.14
C GLY A 400 13.62 -3.76 2.68
N ALA A 401 13.40 -4.95 3.25
CA ALA A 401 14.12 -6.18 2.91
C ALA A 401 13.50 -6.96 1.72
N GLY A 402 12.27 -6.65 1.31
CA GLY A 402 11.59 -7.32 0.19
C GLY A 402 10.91 -8.64 0.54
N TRP A 403 10.50 -8.86 1.80
CA TRP A 403 9.89 -10.12 2.27
C TRP A 403 8.37 -10.05 2.37
N GLN A 404 7.73 -9.17 1.62
CA GLN A 404 6.31 -8.88 1.79
C GLN A 404 5.42 -10.12 1.58
N SER A 405 5.86 -11.09 0.78
CA SER A 405 5.12 -12.35 0.56
C SER A 405 5.08 -13.21 1.80
N ILE A 406 6.20 -13.33 2.50
CA ILE A 406 6.29 -14.11 3.74
C ILE A 406 5.36 -13.49 4.77
N VAL A 407 5.42 -12.17 4.94
CA VAL A 407 4.58 -11.46 5.92
C VAL A 407 3.10 -11.53 5.56
N ALA A 408 2.74 -11.50 4.26
CA ALA A 408 1.34 -11.72 3.86
C ALA A 408 0.80 -13.07 4.34
N TYR A 409 1.56 -14.16 4.20
CA TYR A 409 1.16 -15.48 4.73
C TYR A 409 1.07 -15.49 6.26
N VAL A 410 2.03 -14.85 6.94
CA VAL A 410 2.00 -14.71 8.39
C VAL A 410 0.75 -13.95 8.85
N ASN A 411 0.37 -12.88 8.16
CA ASN A 411 -0.83 -12.10 8.46
C ASN A 411 -2.10 -12.93 8.28
N ILE A 412 -2.22 -13.73 7.21
CA ILE A 412 -3.35 -14.66 7.03
C ILE A 412 -3.45 -15.61 8.22
N ALA A 413 -2.34 -16.26 8.59
CA ALA A 413 -2.33 -17.23 9.68
C ALA A 413 -2.65 -16.61 11.03
N CYS A 414 -1.94 -15.54 11.41
CA CYS A 414 -2.07 -14.96 12.75
C CYS A 414 -3.36 -14.18 12.93
N TYR A 415 -3.79 -13.41 11.92
CA TYR A 415 -4.98 -12.58 12.05
C TYR A 415 -6.25 -13.36 11.80
N TYR A 416 -6.32 -14.09 10.68
CA TYR A 416 -7.58 -14.67 10.20
C TYR A 416 -7.78 -16.12 10.63
N LEU A 417 -6.72 -16.91 10.80
CA LEU A 417 -6.84 -18.30 11.27
C LEU A 417 -6.73 -18.44 12.79
N VAL A 418 -6.13 -17.45 13.48
CA VAL A 418 -5.98 -17.46 14.94
C VAL A 418 -6.77 -16.34 15.58
N GLY A 419 -6.44 -15.08 15.29
CA GLY A 419 -7.01 -13.94 16.01
C GLY A 419 -8.53 -13.78 15.86
N VAL A 420 -9.06 -13.84 14.63
CA VAL A 420 -10.52 -13.76 14.38
C VAL A 420 -11.28 -14.91 15.06
N PRO A 421 -10.90 -16.20 14.90
CA PRO A 421 -11.57 -17.29 15.59
C PRO A 421 -11.50 -17.18 17.12
N VAL A 422 -10.35 -16.84 17.69
CA VAL A 422 -10.20 -16.63 19.14
C VAL A 422 -11.10 -15.48 19.60
N GLY A 423 -11.14 -14.37 18.85
CA GLY A 423 -12.00 -13.23 19.15
C GLY A 423 -13.47 -13.58 19.10
N ALA A 424 -13.91 -14.33 18.09
CA ALA A 424 -15.29 -14.79 17.98
C ALA A 424 -15.68 -15.73 19.14
N VAL A 425 -14.81 -16.67 19.50
CA VAL A 425 -15.06 -17.57 20.65
C VAL A 425 -15.15 -16.78 21.96
N LEU A 426 -14.20 -15.88 22.23
CA LEU A 426 -14.23 -15.04 23.43
C LEU A 426 -15.43 -14.09 23.47
N GLY A 427 -15.79 -13.50 22.33
CA GLY A 427 -16.89 -12.55 22.21
C GLY A 427 -18.27 -13.18 22.35
N TYR A 428 -18.53 -14.29 21.63
CA TYR A 428 -19.87 -14.89 21.53
C TYR A 428 -20.08 -16.11 22.45
N VAL A 429 -19.04 -16.94 22.69
CA VAL A 429 -19.19 -18.17 23.48
C VAL A 429 -18.96 -17.91 24.96
N PHE A 430 -17.94 -17.11 25.29
CA PHE A 430 -17.63 -16.71 26.67
C PHE A 430 -18.31 -15.40 27.09
N ASP A 431 -19.16 -14.83 26.22
CA ASP A 431 -19.97 -13.64 26.47
C ASP A 431 -19.16 -12.42 26.97
N LEU A 432 -17.89 -12.31 26.53
CA LEU A 432 -17.04 -11.14 26.80
C LEU A 432 -17.32 -9.99 25.82
N GLN A 433 -18.29 -10.16 24.91
CA GLN A 433 -18.76 -9.15 23.96
C GLN A 433 -17.59 -8.46 23.24
N VAL A 434 -17.60 -7.12 23.17
CA VAL A 434 -16.59 -6.30 22.50
C VAL A 434 -15.17 -6.57 23.03
N LYS A 435 -15.03 -6.77 24.35
CA LYS A 435 -13.73 -7.08 24.96
C LYS A 435 -13.20 -8.42 24.47
N GLY A 436 -14.05 -9.43 24.37
CA GLY A 436 -13.67 -10.76 23.89
C GLY A 436 -13.11 -10.72 22.48
N VAL A 437 -13.82 -10.05 21.56
CA VAL A 437 -13.37 -9.90 20.17
C VAL A 437 -12.05 -9.14 20.11
N TRP A 438 -11.94 -8.03 20.83
CA TRP A 438 -10.72 -7.21 20.83
C TRP A 438 -9.52 -7.93 21.45
N ILE A 439 -9.71 -8.69 22.54
CA ILE A 439 -8.64 -9.53 23.14
C ILE A 439 -8.16 -10.57 22.13
N GLY A 440 -9.06 -11.27 21.46
CA GLY A 440 -8.68 -12.25 20.45
C GLY A 440 -7.94 -11.61 19.28
N MET A 441 -8.33 -10.40 18.89
CA MET A 441 -7.62 -9.67 17.86
C MET A 441 -6.22 -9.21 18.30
N LEU A 442 -6.09 -8.72 19.52
CA LEU A 442 -4.79 -8.40 20.09
C LEU A 442 -3.89 -9.63 20.18
N PHE A 443 -4.47 -10.79 20.53
CA PHE A 443 -3.72 -12.04 20.53
C PHE A 443 -3.18 -12.38 19.12
N GLY A 444 -3.97 -12.20 18.07
CA GLY A 444 -3.51 -12.36 16.69
C GLY A 444 -2.33 -11.44 16.35
N THR A 445 -2.43 -10.16 16.70
CA THR A 445 -1.32 -9.19 16.54
C THR A 445 -0.09 -9.56 17.35
N PHE A 446 -0.26 -10.14 18.53
CA PHE A 446 0.83 -10.54 19.41
C PHE A 446 1.62 -11.71 18.82
N VAL A 447 0.91 -12.74 18.37
CA VAL A 447 1.51 -13.90 17.70
C VAL A 447 2.24 -13.45 16.42
N GLN A 448 1.62 -12.59 15.62
CA GLN A 448 2.23 -12.02 14.41
C GLN A 448 3.54 -11.29 14.72
N THR A 449 3.52 -10.45 15.77
CA THR A 449 4.69 -9.66 16.18
C THR A 449 5.84 -10.58 16.60
N ILE A 450 5.56 -11.63 17.37
CA ILE A 450 6.57 -12.63 17.76
C ILE A 450 7.16 -13.32 16.52
N VAL A 451 6.32 -13.76 15.58
CA VAL A 451 6.77 -14.43 14.36
C VAL A 451 7.66 -13.49 13.53
N LEU A 452 7.28 -12.22 13.37
CA LEU A 452 8.10 -11.23 12.67
C LEU A 452 9.43 -10.98 13.37
N ILE A 453 9.45 -10.86 14.71
CA ILE A 453 10.71 -10.73 15.47
C ILE A 453 11.61 -11.95 15.24
N ILE A 454 11.05 -13.17 15.26
CA ILE A 454 11.81 -14.40 15.01
C ILE A 454 12.39 -14.39 13.59
N ILE A 455 11.57 -14.06 12.57
CA ILE A 455 12.03 -13.95 11.18
C ILE A 455 13.17 -12.94 11.10
N THR A 456 12.98 -11.71 11.59
CA THR A 456 14.00 -10.65 11.60
C THR A 456 15.30 -11.08 12.28
N CYS A 457 15.22 -11.80 13.40
CA CYS A 457 16.39 -12.28 14.15
C CYS A 457 17.10 -13.46 13.46
N LYS A 458 16.35 -14.32 12.77
CA LYS A 458 16.88 -15.53 12.11
C LYS A 458 17.37 -15.27 10.70
N THR A 459 16.98 -14.16 10.07
CA THR A 459 17.47 -13.79 8.75
C THR A 459 18.99 -13.62 8.76
N ASP A 460 19.61 -14.32 7.81
CA ASP A 460 20.98 -14.00 7.40
C ASP A 460 20.98 -12.74 6.53
N TRP A 461 21.20 -11.59 7.17
CA TRP A 461 21.19 -10.29 6.52
C TRP A 461 22.32 -10.10 5.49
N ASP A 462 23.38 -10.92 5.53
CA ASP A 462 24.44 -10.88 4.51
C ASP A 462 23.93 -11.45 3.17
N GLN A 463 23.01 -12.43 3.21
CA GLN A 463 22.35 -12.96 2.01
C GLN A 463 21.29 -12.02 1.41
N GLN A 464 20.85 -11.03 2.19
CA GLN A 464 19.81 -10.06 1.79
C GLN A 464 20.38 -8.82 1.11
N VAL A 465 21.71 -8.66 1.16
CA VAL A 465 22.40 -7.68 0.34
C VAL A 465 22.22 -8.08 -1.13
N PRO A 466 21.73 -7.20 -2.02
CA PRO A 466 21.66 -7.48 -3.44
C PRO A 466 23.04 -7.90 -3.95
N ARG A 467 23.14 -9.09 -4.54
CA ARG A 467 24.39 -9.56 -5.14
C ARG A 467 24.72 -8.64 -6.31
N VAL A 468 25.72 -7.79 -6.14
CA VAL A 468 26.37 -7.14 -7.26
C VAL A 468 27.16 -8.25 -7.97
N ASP A 469 26.77 -8.60 -9.18
CA ASP A 469 27.59 -9.48 -10.02
C ASP A 469 28.94 -8.79 -10.23
N CYS A 470 29.94 -9.19 -9.43
CA CYS A 470 31.32 -8.70 -9.52
C CYS A 470 31.92 -8.90 -10.93
N THR A 471 31.34 -9.80 -11.73
CA THR A 471 31.68 -10.03 -13.14
C THR A 471 31.45 -8.81 -14.02
N MET A 472 30.38 -8.02 -13.79
CA MET A 472 30.10 -6.85 -14.63
C MET A 472 30.95 -5.63 -14.21
N PHE A 473 31.18 -5.45 -12.91
CA PHE A 473 32.04 -4.37 -12.41
C PHE A 473 33.52 -4.63 -12.77
N GLY A 474 33.98 -5.87 -12.61
CA GLY A 474 35.33 -6.27 -13.06
C GLY A 474 35.50 -6.16 -14.57
N ALA A 475 34.48 -6.51 -15.38
CA ALA A 475 34.54 -6.33 -16.83
C ALA A 475 34.59 -4.85 -17.24
N LEU A 476 33.84 -3.96 -16.58
CA LEU A 476 33.85 -2.52 -16.82
C LEU A 476 35.17 -1.85 -16.40
N GLU A 477 35.76 -2.30 -15.29
CA GLU A 477 37.02 -1.76 -14.78
C GLU A 477 38.22 -2.23 -15.61
N VAL A 478 38.19 -3.48 -16.10
CA VAL A 478 39.13 -3.98 -17.12
C VAL A 478 38.94 -3.25 -18.46
N PHE A 479 37.71 -2.95 -18.89
CA PHE A 479 37.46 -2.14 -20.09
C PHE A 479 37.99 -0.71 -19.94
N ARG A 480 37.79 -0.09 -18.78
CA ARG A 480 38.25 1.28 -18.48
C ARG A 480 39.77 1.37 -18.43
N ASN A 481 40.42 0.38 -17.83
CA ASN A 481 41.89 0.34 -17.77
C ASN A 481 42.51 -0.11 -19.10
N GLY A 482 41.84 -0.98 -19.87
CA GLY A 482 42.28 -1.44 -21.19
C GLY A 482 42.16 -0.40 -22.31
N GLN A 483 41.37 0.67 -22.14
CA GLN A 483 41.38 1.82 -23.05
C GLN A 483 42.57 2.78 -22.83
N SER A 484 43.35 2.59 -21.76
CA SER A 484 44.50 3.45 -21.44
C SER A 484 45.81 2.99 -22.12
N GLU A 485 45.83 1.80 -22.74
CA GLU A 485 46.97 1.29 -23.50
C GLU A 485 46.59 1.15 -24.97
N VAL A 486 46.81 2.21 -25.75
CA VAL A 486 46.80 2.12 -27.23
C VAL A 486 48.17 1.57 -27.65
N PRO A 487 48.28 0.37 -28.25
CA PRO A 487 49.55 -0.11 -28.75
C PRO A 487 49.91 0.70 -29.99
N THR A 488 51.03 1.41 -29.94
CA THR A 488 51.63 2.02 -31.12
C THR A 488 52.19 0.93 -32.03
N SER A 489 51.75 0.98 -33.28
CA SER A 489 52.31 0.28 -34.46
C SER A 489 52.18 -1.25 -34.52
N GLY A 490 51.40 -1.70 -35.51
CA GLY A 490 51.79 -2.80 -36.40
C GLY A 490 51.80 -4.21 -35.81
N GLN A 491 50.69 -4.70 -35.24
CA GLN A 491 50.47 -6.13 -35.12
C GLN A 491 48.98 -6.52 -35.29
N ARG A 492 48.81 -7.68 -35.90
CA ARG A 492 47.60 -8.22 -36.53
C ARG A 492 46.51 -8.51 -35.48
N SER A 493 45.24 -8.24 -35.83
CA SER A 493 44.04 -8.56 -35.06
C SER A 493 44.05 -10.01 -34.57
N GLU A 494 44.14 -10.21 -33.26
CA GLU A 494 43.79 -11.47 -32.59
C GLU A 494 42.55 -11.24 -31.72
N ARG A 495 41.66 -12.23 -31.76
CA ARG A 495 40.44 -12.27 -30.95
C ARG A 495 40.82 -12.32 -29.47
N MET A 496 40.41 -11.33 -28.70
CA MET A 496 40.50 -11.38 -27.24
C MET A 496 39.39 -12.29 -26.71
N VAL A 497 39.72 -13.56 -26.43
CA VAL A 497 38.84 -14.51 -25.74
C VAL A 497 39.11 -14.39 -24.24
N LEU A 498 38.21 -13.74 -23.51
CA LEU A 498 38.29 -13.69 -22.04
C LEU A 498 37.82 -15.03 -21.47
N ALA A 499 38.75 -15.84 -20.94
CA ALA A 499 38.41 -17.07 -20.23
C ALA A 499 37.95 -16.75 -18.79
N ILE A 500 36.73 -17.15 -18.45
CA ILE A 500 36.16 -17.02 -17.09
C ILE A 500 36.73 -18.16 -16.23
N PRO A 501 37.35 -17.90 -15.07
CA PRO A 501 37.78 -18.96 -14.16
C PRO A 501 36.57 -19.67 -13.53
N PRO A 502 36.64 -20.99 -13.28
CA PRO A 502 35.52 -21.75 -12.73
C PRO A 502 35.17 -21.26 -11.31
N SER A 503 33.88 -21.02 -11.13
CA SER A 503 33.15 -20.63 -9.93
C SER A 503 33.67 -21.20 -8.60
N ALA A 504 33.78 -20.34 -7.58
CA ALA A 504 33.77 -20.76 -6.17
C ALA A 504 32.42 -21.41 -5.80
N PRO A 505 32.38 -22.37 -4.85
CA PRO A 505 31.18 -23.15 -4.54
C PRO A 505 30.11 -22.27 -3.87
N GLY A 506 28.95 -22.14 -4.51
CA GLY A 506 27.81 -21.34 -3.99
C GLY A 506 26.87 -20.76 -5.06
N CYS A 507 27.16 -20.93 -6.34
CA CYS A 507 26.28 -20.48 -7.43
C CYS A 507 25.21 -21.53 -7.78
N SER A 508 23.96 -21.27 -7.42
CA SER A 508 22.79 -21.91 -8.01
C SER A 508 21.69 -20.87 -8.34
N LEU A 509 21.70 -20.46 -9.62
CA LEU A 509 20.59 -20.15 -10.54
C LEU A 509 19.48 -19.14 -10.16
N ILE A 510 19.47 -18.00 -10.86
CA ILE A 510 18.34 -17.55 -11.72
C ILE A 510 18.93 -17.16 -13.08
N ALA A 511 19.01 -18.13 -14.01
CA ALA A 511 19.06 -18.04 -15.49
C ALA A 511 19.90 -19.20 -16.06
N PRO A 512 19.34 -20.05 -16.94
CA PRO A 512 20.14 -20.97 -17.75
C PRO A 512 20.73 -20.21 -18.95
N GLU A 513 21.88 -20.70 -19.43
CA GLU A 513 22.67 -20.25 -20.59
C GLU A 513 23.87 -19.35 -20.26
N ALA A 514 25.05 -19.96 -20.39
CA ALA A 514 26.33 -19.28 -20.41
C ALA A 514 26.42 -18.42 -21.68
N HIS A 515 26.30 -17.10 -21.54
CA HIS A 515 26.59 -16.19 -22.63
C HIS A 515 28.12 -15.99 -22.74
N TYR A 516 28.69 -16.46 -23.85
CA TYR A 516 29.96 -15.92 -24.34
C TYR A 516 29.67 -14.57 -25.00
N ILE A 517 30.22 -13.48 -24.48
CA ILE A 517 30.19 -12.19 -25.18
C ILE A 517 31.32 -12.21 -26.21
N ILE A 518 30.98 -12.42 -27.49
CA ILE A 518 31.89 -12.20 -28.61
C ILE A 518 31.75 -10.73 -29.01
N ILE A 519 32.77 -9.92 -28.76
CA ILE A 519 32.82 -8.53 -29.23
C ILE A 519 33.44 -8.55 -30.62
N GLU A 520 32.63 -8.45 -31.66
CA GLU A 520 33.12 -8.18 -33.02
C GLU A 520 33.24 -6.66 -33.25
N ASN A 521 34.38 -6.24 -33.80
CA ASN A 521 34.70 -4.86 -34.10
C ASN A 521 33.84 -4.37 -35.30
N PRO A 522 33.04 -3.29 -35.20
CA PRO A 522 32.11 -2.88 -36.27
C PRO A 522 32.75 -2.32 -37.54
N SER A 523 34.07 -2.30 -37.66
CA SER A 523 34.79 -1.55 -38.71
C SER A 523 35.25 -2.37 -39.92
N ALA A 524 34.66 -3.55 -40.17
CA ALA A 524 35.09 -4.42 -41.27
C ALA A 524 33.94 -5.02 -42.10
N HIS A 525 33.05 -4.22 -42.70
CA HIS A 525 32.29 -4.66 -43.88
C HIS A 525 31.92 -3.50 -44.81
N GLY A 526 32.83 -3.19 -45.73
CA GLY A 526 32.51 -2.56 -47.02
C GLY A 526 32.90 -3.54 -48.13
N GLY A 527 31.95 -3.98 -48.95
CA GLY A 527 32.24 -4.79 -50.13
C GLY A 527 31.13 -5.76 -50.52
N ALA A 528 30.36 -5.38 -51.53
CA ALA A 528 29.35 -6.19 -52.19
C ALA A 528 29.92 -7.49 -52.79
N ARG A 529 29.17 -8.60 -52.71
CA ARG A 529 29.14 -9.69 -53.71
C ARG A 529 27.82 -10.46 -53.63
N LYS A 530 27.11 -10.52 -54.76
CA LYS A 530 26.02 -11.47 -55.06
C LYS A 530 26.62 -12.82 -55.46
N PHE A 531 25.98 -13.96 -55.13
CA PHE A 531 25.65 -15.07 -56.05
C PHE A 531 24.75 -16.12 -55.38
N ALA A 532 24.04 -16.86 -56.23
CA ALA A 532 22.77 -17.60 -56.10
C ALA A 532 22.87 -19.03 -55.47
N PRO A 533 21.74 -19.77 -55.30
CA PRO A 533 21.68 -21.03 -54.56
C PRO A 533 21.94 -22.25 -55.46
N THR A 534 22.46 -23.34 -54.89
CA THR A 534 22.42 -24.68 -55.52
C THR A 534 22.23 -25.77 -54.47
N ASP A 535 21.25 -26.62 -54.75
CA ASP A 535 20.98 -27.90 -54.12
C ASP A 535 22.10 -28.92 -54.40
N ASN A 536 22.40 -29.81 -53.44
CA ASN A 536 22.64 -31.21 -53.76
C ASN A 536 22.58 -32.14 -52.53
N GLU A 537 22.04 -33.33 -52.79
CA GLU A 537 21.76 -34.45 -51.89
C GLU A 537 23.03 -35.11 -51.29
N GLY A 538 22.86 -35.87 -50.18
CA GLY A 538 23.92 -36.53 -49.38
C GLY A 538 24.48 -37.85 -49.99
N PRO A 539 24.76 -38.93 -49.23
CA PRO A 539 25.07 -39.10 -47.79
C PRO A 539 26.29 -40.04 -47.51
N ARG A 540 26.81 -40.11 -46.27
CA ARG A 540 27.15 -41.40 -45.57
C ARG A 540 27.66 -41.25 -44.13
N GLN A 541 27.15 -42.18 -43.31
CA GLN A 541 27.28 -42.39 -41.86
C GLN A 541 28.67 -42.84 -41.37
N LYS A 542 28.97 -42.58 -40.08
CA LYS A 542 29.17 -43.63 -39.05
C LYS A 542 29.54 -43.01 -37.69
N ARG A 543 28.76 -43.28 -36.64
CA ARG A 543 29.28 -43.67 -35.31
C ARG A 543 28.20 -44.30 -34.44
N GLN A 544 28.59 -45.40 -33.79
CA GLN A 544 27.78 -46.27 -32.94
C GLN A 544 28.34 -46.23 -31.51
N LYS A 545 27.42 -46.41 -30.54
CA LYS A 545 27.57 -46.93 -29.17
C LYS A 545 28.12 -46.00 -28.08
N GLY A 546 27.27 -45.77 -27.07
CA GLY A 546 27.64 -45.29 -25.73
C GLY A 546 27.67 -46.41 -24.69
N VAL A 547 27.98 -46.11 -23.41
CA VAL A 547 27.61 -46.87 -22.19
C VAL A 547 27.75 -45.99 -20.92
N ARG A 548 26.62 -45.90 -20.18
CA ARG A 548 26.31 -45.82 -18.73
C ARG A 548 27.16 -45.05 -17.69
N LEU A 549 26.40 -44.23 -16.93
CA LEU A 549 26.54 -43.83 -15.52
C LEU A 549 26.17 -44.97 -14.52
N PRO A 550 26.53 -44.84 -13.23
CA PRO A 550 25.70 -45.27 -12.12
C PRO A 550 25.12 -44.09 -11.31
N LYS A 551 23.85 -44.23 -10.91
CA LYS A 551 23.09 -43.40 -9.96
C LYS A 551 23.11 -44.03 -8.57
N ILE A 552 23.17 -43.20 -7.53
CA ILE A 552 22.45 -43.29 -6.23
C ILE A 552 22.40 -41.84 -5.71
N GLY A 553 21.33 -41.16 -5.29
CA GLY A 553 19.92 -41.46 -5.03
C GLY A 553 19.48 -40.62 -3.82
N PHE A 554 18.51 -39.71 -3.97
CA PHE A 554 17.34 -39.53 -3.09
C PHE A 554 16.38 -38.48 -3.69
N SER A 555 15.10 -38.83 -3.68
CA SER A 555 13.97 -38.18 -4.35
C SER A 555 12.95 -37.74 -3.30
N ALA A 556 12.31 -36.60 -3.54
CA ALA A 556 10.96 -36.31 -3.06
C ALA A 556 10.33 -35.25 -3.96
N GLU A 557 9.52 -35.69 -4.93
CA GLU A 557 8.29 -35.01 -5.39
C GLU A 557 7.61 -35.91 -6.43
N GLU A 558 6.57 -36.60 -5.98
CA GLU A 558 5.69 -37.41 -6.81
C GLU A 558 4.27 -37.22 -6.26
N TRP A 559 3.49 -36.35 -6.89
CA TRP A 559 2.03 -36.46 -7.01
C TRP A 559 1.60 -35.57 -8.17
N LEU A 560 1.40 -36.19 -9.34
CA LEU A 560 0.39 -35.88 -10.35
C LEU A 560 0.70 -36.72 -11.60
N THR A 561 0.10 -37.90 -11.69
CA THR A 561 -0.03 -38.63 -12.95
C THR A 561 -1.40 -39.33 -13.05
N PRO A 562 -1.85 -39.63 -14.28
CA PRO A 562 -3.26 -39.70 -14.66
C PRO A 562 -3.75 -41.15 -14.86
N LEU A 563 -5.05 -41.23 -15.15
CA LEU A 563 -5.87 -42.38 -15.54
C LEU A 563 -5.20 -43.39 -16.50
N GLY A 564 -5.44 -44.69 -16.24
CA GLY A 564 -5.32 -45.75 -17.24
C GLY A 564 -5.56 -47.18 -16.72
N ARG A 565 -6.78 -47.70 -16.95
CA ARG A 565 -7.15 -49.07 -17.40
C ARG A 565 -6.74 -50.33 -16.60
N ASP A 566 -7.74 -51.09 -16.13
CA ASP A 566 -8.19 -52.40 -16.68
C ASP A 566 -8.86 -53.27 -15.61
N TYR A 567 -10.17 -53.55 -15.78
CA TYR A 567 -10.85 -54.78 -15.33
C TYR A 567 -12.01 -55.10 -16.29
N LEU A 568 -12.05 -56.37 -16.74
CA LEU A 568 -13.00 -57.00 -17.67
C LEU A 568 -14.32 -57.42 -16.99
N PHE A 569 -15.48 -57.19 -17.63
CA PHE A 569 -16.40 -58.21 -18.21
C PHE A 569 -17.80 -57.64 -18.58
N GLU A 570 -18.09 -57.69 -19.90
CA GLU A 570 -19.36 -57.97 -20.63
C GLU A 570 -20.60 -57.02 -20.73
N PRO A 571 -21.40 -57.12 -21.83
CA PRO A 571 -22.06 -55.99 -22.50
C PRO A 571 -23.59 -56.11 -22.73
N THR A 572 -24.29 -54.99 -23.01
CA THR A 572 -25.47 -54.88 -23.92
C THR A 572 -25.81 -53.39 -24.20
N GLY A 573 -25.89 -52.96 -25.48
CA GLY A 573 -26.20 -51.56 -25.94
C GLY A 573 -27.70 -51.23 -26.07
N PRO A 574 -28.18 -50.36 -27.01
CA PRO A 574 -27.60 -49.18 -27.69
C PRO A 574 -28.54 -47.92 -27.82
N GLY A 575 -28.04 -46.81 -28.40
CA GLY A 575 -28.79 -45.68 -29.04
C GLY A 575 -28.84 -44.37 -28.22
N PHE A 576 -28.65 -43.14 -28.72
CA PHE A 576 -28.93 -42.53 -30.03
C PHE A 576 -28.18 -41.17 -30.20
N ASP A 577 -28.12 -40.73 -31.48
CA ASP A 577 -27.38 -39.62 -32.08
C ASP A 577 -27.84 -38.17 -31.78
N VAL A 578 -26.92 -37.23 -32.00
CA VAL A 578 -27.08 -35.76 -32.06
C VAL A 578 -27.24 -35.31 -33.52
N PRO A 579 -27.90 -34.16 -33.80
CA PRO A 579 -27.15 -33.13 -34.53
C PRO A 579 -27.41 -31.67 -34.11
N LEU A 580 -26.36 -30.88 -34.32
CA LEU A 580 -26.23 -29.42 -34.34
C LEU A 580 -27.05 -28.78 -35.47
N HIS A 581 -27.54 -27.53 -35.31
CA HIS A 581 -27.55 -26.54 -36.40
C HIS A 581 -27.63 -25.09 -35.90
N ILE A 582 -26.81 -24.24 -36.54
CA ILE A 582 -26.71 -22.78 -36.44
C ILE A 582 -27.48 -22.16 -37.62
N HIS A 583 -28.23 -21.07 -37.42
CA HIS A 583 -28.38 -19.98 -38.40
C HIS A 583 -29.05 -18.72 -37.80
N GLU A 584 -28.54 -17.55 -38.18
CA GLU A 584 -29.02 -16.18 -37.90
C GLU A 584 -29.56 -15.55 -39.23
N PRO A 585 -30.13 -14.32 -39.27
CA PRO A 585 -31.56 -14.01 -39.38
C PRO A 585 -31.99 -13.32 -40.70
N THR A 586 -33.31 -13.14 -40.92
CA THR A 586 -33.84 -12.21 -41.94
C THR A 586 -35.17 -11.53 -41.54
N VAL A 587 -35.32 -10.32 -42.07
CA VAL A 587 -36.38 -9.32 -41.95
C VAL A 587 -37.51 -9.60 -42.95
N GLU A 588 -38.76 -9.70 -42.50
CA GLU A 588 -39.99 -9.20 -43.17
C GLU A 588 -41.25 -9.75 -42.46
N GLU A 589 -42.01 -8.89 -41.77
CA GLU A 589 -43.46 -8.76 -41.97
C GLU A 589 -44.04 -7.71 -41.01
N MET A 590 -44.28 -6.52 -41.56
CA MET A 590 -45.04 -5.44 -40.94
C MET A 590 -46.37 -5.33 -41.68
N SER A 591 -47.46 -5.84 -41.10
CA SER A 591 -48.82 -5.37 -41.43
C SER A 591 -49.84 -5.80 -40.39
N ARG A 592 -50.20 -4.88 -39.47
CA ARG A 592 -51.61 -4.46 -39.26
C ARG A 592 -51.71 -3.32 -38.23
N ARG A 593 -52.04 -2.16 -38.80
CA ARG A 593 -52.98 -1.13 -38.30
C ARG A 593 -52.53 -0.21 -37.15
N ASN A 594 -52.04 0.96 -37.57
CA ASN A 594 -52.34 2.25 -36.95
C ASN A 594 -53.85 2.56 -37.02
N ILE A 595 -54.36 3.38 -36.08
CA ILE A 595 -55.03 4.69 -36.35
C ILE A 595 -55.63 5.33 -35.06
N LEU A 596 -55.17 6.57 -34.81
CA LEU A 596 -55.79 7.77 -34.18
C LEU A 596 -56.04 7.93 -32.65
N ARG A 597 -55.45 9.03 -32.11
CA ARG A 597 -55.83 9.85 -30.93
C ARG A 597 -57.00 10.82 -31.28
N PRO A 598 -57.41 11.78 -30.41
CA PRO A 598 -57.91 11.74 -29.02
C PRO A 598 -59.30 12.45 -28.89
N THR A 599 -59.98 12.40 -27.73
CA THR A 599 -61.07 13.35 -27.42
C THR A 599 -61.26 13.57 -25.91
N ILE A 600 -61.45 14.84 -25.54
CA ILE A 600 -61.81 15.37 -24.22
C ILE A 600 -63.29 15.08 -23.92
N PRO A 601 -63.71 14.94 -22.64
CA PRO A 601 -64.84 15.76 -22.21
C PRO A 601 -64.72 16.37 -20.81
N THR A 602 -65.58 17.37 -20.63
CA THR A 602 -65.75 18.37 -19.57
C THR A 602 -66.42 17.90 -18.28
N LYS A 603 -66.12 18.62 -17.19
CA LYS A 603 -66.81 18.83 -15.89
C LYS A 603 -68.14 18.08 -15.62
N SER A 604 -68.22 17.45 -14.44
CA SER A 604 -69.45 17.41 -13.62
C SER A 604 -69.18 17.00 -12.15
N SER A 605 -69.68 17.84 -11.23
CA SER A 605 -70.15 17.60 -9.84
C SER A 605 -69.24 16.98 -8.76
N ASN A 606 -69.05 17.77 -7.70
CA ASN A 606 -68.59 17.41 -6.35
C ASN A 606 -69.82 17.00 -5.49
N PRO A 607 -69.73 16.05 -4.54
CA PRO A 607 -69.62 16.49 -3.14
C PRO A 607 -68.77 15.55 -2.24
N GLY A 608 -68.04 16.13 -1.29
CA GLY A 608 -67.31 15.36 -0.26
C GLY A 608 -66.42 16.21 0.64
N ARG A 609 -67.00 17.23 1.30
CA ARG A 609 -66.31 18.15 2.21
C ARG A 609 -66.57 17.73 3.66
N SER A 610 -65.76 16.85 4.23
CA SER A 610 -65.74 16.59 5.69
C SER A 610 -64.50 15.87 6.24
N ARG A 611 -63.35 15.84 5.54
CA ARG A 611 -62.12 15.17 6.04
C ARG A 611 -60.86 16.05 6.15
N SER A 612 -60.92 17.34 5.83
CA SER A 612 -59.72 18.20 5.79
C SER A 612 -59.50 19.09 7.02
N ALA A 613 -60.46 19.18 7.95
CA ALA A 613 -60.33 20.03 9.13
C ALA A 613 -59.55 19.33 10.26
N ASP A 614 -59.81 18.04 10.51
CA ASP A 614 -59.18 17.30 11.60
C ASP A 614 -57.68 17.04 11.35
N GLN A 615 -57.27 16.86 10.09
CA GLN A 615 -55.85 16.69 9.74
C GLN A 615 -55.04 17.99 9.86
N GLN A 616 -55.67 19.16 9.64
CA GLN A 616 -55.00 20.44 9.83
C GLN A 616 -54.90 20.84 11.31
N GLN A 617 -55.86 20.41 12.14
CA GLN A 617 -55.81 20.64 13.59
C GLN A 617 -54.73 19.77 14.26
N GLN A 618 -54.62 18.49 13.89
CA GLN A 618 -53.56 17.59 14.39
C GLN A 618 -52.14 18.05 14.00
N GLN A 619 -51.96 18.66 12.83
CA GLN A 619 -50.65 19.20 12.43
C GLN A 619 -50.28 20.50 13.17
N ARG A 620 -51.26 21.29 13.64
CA ARG A 620 -50.99 22.49 14.44
C ARG A 620 -50.63 22.15 15.88
N GLU A 621 -51.31 21.19 16.50
CA GLU A 621 -50.98 20.72 17.86
C GLU A 621 -49.61 20.04 17.92
N LYS A 622 -49.20 19.31 16.86
CA LYS A 622 -47.84 18.74 16.77
C LYS A 622 -46.74 19.79 16.63
N LYS A 623 -47.01 20.94 15.99
CA LYS A 623 -46.06 22.06 15.89
C LYS A 623 -45.95 22.85 17.19
N GLN A 624 -47.03 22.94 17.97
CA GLN A 624 -47.05 23.69 19.22
C GLN A 624 -46.39 22.92 20.38
N LYS A 625 -46.49 21.59 20.40
CA LYS A 625 -45.72 20.73 21.33
C LYS A 625 -44.22 20.66 21.03
N LEU A 626 -43.78 20.95 19.80
CA LEU A 626 -42.35 20.96 19.46
C LEU A 626 -41.65 22.29 19.80
N SER A 627 -42.39 23.34 20.13
CA SER A 627 -41.83 24.66 20.47
C SER A 627 -41.65 24.90 21.97
N GLU A 628 -42.17 24.03 22.85
CA GLU A 628 -42.11 24.21 24.30
C GLU A 628 -40.93 23.49 24.99
N ASP A 629 -40.20 22.61 24.30
CA ASP A 629 -39.10 21.79 24.88
C ASP A 629 -37.69 22.14 24.35
N VAL A 630 -37.46 23.35 23.84
CA VAL A 630 -36.12 23.79 23.38
C VAL A 630 -35.50 24.75 24.41
N PRO A 631 -34.45 24.36 25.16
CA PRO A 631 -33.70 25.31 25.98
C PRO A 631 -32.91 26.27 25.05
N PRO A 632 -32.69 27.53 25.48
CA PRO A 632 -32.00 28.51 24.64
C PRO A 632 -30.54 28.09 24.39
N PRO A 633 -29.95 28.43 23.22
CA PRO A 633 -28.54 28.18 22.96
C PRO A 633 -27.68 29.09 23.84
N SER A 634 -27.22 28.56 24.96
CA SER A 634 -26.17 29.17 25.77
C SER A 634 -24.82 29.00 25.06
N TYR A 635 -24.35 30.09 24.45
CA TYR A 635 -22.96 30.48 24.21
C TYR A 635 -21.89 29.36 24.20
N TRP A 636 -21.55 28.89 23.00
CA TRP A 636 -20.20 28.39 22.65
C TRP A 636 -19.60 29.25 21.52
N GLY A 637 -19.67 30.57 21.71
CA GLY A 637 -19.16 31.62 20.81
C GLY A 637 -17.85 32.27 21.27
N GLU A 638 -17.15 31.71 22.26
CA GLU A 638 -15.89 32.27 22.80
C GLU A 638 -14.79 31.20 22.86
N ALA A 639 -14.25 30.82 21.69
CA ALA A 639 -12.95 30.11 21.63
C ALA A 639 -12.15 30.35 20.35
N VAL A 640 -12.52 31.34 19.52
CA VAL A 640 -11.81 31.66 18.25
C VAL A 640 -11.42 33.16 18.13
N VAL A 641 -11.56 33.95 19.20
CA VAL A 641 -11.17 35.40 19.21
C VAL A 641 -10.17 35.72 20.35
N SER A 642 -9.33 34.78 20.76
CA SER A 642 -8.22 35.07 21.72
C SER A 642 -6.88 34.52 21.24
N ALA A 643 -6.52 34.87 20.00
CA ALA A 643 -5.17 34.67 19.45
C ALA A 643 -4.73 35.80 18.48
N CYS A 644 -5.29 37.01 18.69
CA CYS A 644 -4.83 38.32 18.23
C CYS A 644 -5.43 39.31 19.24
N ASP A 645 -4.87 39.45 20.43
CA ASP A 645 -3.87 40.51 20.69
C ASP A 645 -2.40 40.20 20.34
#